data_AF-A0A966MBU7-F1
#
_entry.id   AF-A0A966MBU7-F1
#
_cell.length_a   1.000
_cell.length_b   1.000
_cell.length_c   1.000
_cell.angle_alpha   90.00
_cell.angle_beta   90.00
_cell.angle_gamma   90.00
#
_symmetry.space_group_name_H-M   'P 1'
#
loop_
_entity.id
_entity.type
_entity.pdbx_description
1 polymer ?
#
loop_
_entity_poly.entity_id
_entity_poly.type
_entity_poly.pdbx_seq_one_letter_code
_entity_poly.pdbx_strand_id
1 'polypeptide(L)'
;MIAQELEVSLHMAFVDARAARHEFITVEHLLSALLDNATSVEVLKACAVNIAELRSQLKNFINDNTPVVPGTEEVDTQPTLGFQRVIQRAIMHVQSTSNGKKEVTGANVLVAIFGEKDSHAVYFLQQQGVTRLDEVPEILANATVYSLDMGALLAGTKYRGDFEQRLKSVLKSLKDNPHGILFIDEIHTLIGAGAASGGTLDASNLLKPALSSGTLKCIGATTFTEYRGIFEKDAALSRRFQKVDVVEPTVDQTVQILRGLKSRFEEHHGVKYAAAALVAAAELSSRYINDRHLPDKAIDVIDEAGAAQRILPKSKQKKTINRQEIEEIVTKIARIPPQSVSVDDRSKLQTLDRDIKSVVFGQDPAIEALASAIKMTRAGLGKVDRPIGSFLFSGPTGVGKTEVAKQLAFIMGIELLRFDMSEYMERHAVSRLIGAPPGYVGFDQGGLLTEAVSKKPHCVLLLDEIEKAHPDIFNILLQVMDHGTLTDNNGRKTDFRNVIIIMTTNAGAEAMQKSTMGFTNAREQGDEMADIKKFFTPEFRNRLDAIVSFKALDESIIMRVVDKFLMQLEEQLHEKKVDAVFSPALRSYLAKHGFDPLMGARPMQRIIQDTVRKALADELLFGRLAHGGSVVVDIDDDGKVKL
;
A
#
# COMPACT_ATOMS: atom_id res chain seq x y z
N MET A 1 33.30 20.89 -29.00
CA MET A 1 34.65 21.48 -28.98
C MET A 1 34.73 22.35 -27.72
N ILE A 2 35.88 22.43 -27.05
CA ILE A 2 36.03 23.30 -25.85
C ILE A 2 36.29 24.74 -26.34
N ALA A 3 35.68 25.73 -25.69
CA ALA A 3 35.91 27.13 -26.04
C ALA A 3 37.37 27.52 -25.75
N GLN A 4 37.98 28.33 -26.62
CA GLN A 4 39.40 28.71 -26.51
C GLN A 4 39.73 29.34 -25.14
N GLU A 5 38.83 30.16 -24.59
CA GLU A 5 38.99 30.78 -23.26
C GLU A 5 39.02 29.74 -22.12
N LEU A 6 38.21 28.69 -22.22
CA LEU A 6 38.21 27.61 -21.25
C LEU A 6 39.50 26.79 -21.37
N GLU A 7 39.98 26.53 -22.59
CA GLU A 7 41.28 25.89 -22.82
C GLU A 7 42.43 26.64 -22.14
N VAL A 8 42.47 27.97 -22.27
CA VAL A 8 43.45 28.82 -21.60
C VAL A 8 43.33 28.69 -20.08
N SER A 9 42.10 28.73 -19.54
CA SER A 9 41.85 28.61 -18.10
C SER A 9 42.34 27.26 -17.55
N LEU A 10 42.06 26.16 -18.26
CA LEU A 10 42.53 24.82 -17.90
C LEU A 10 44.05 24.71 -17.98
N HIS A 11 44.66 25.23 -19.04
CA HIS A 11 46.11 25.23 -19.19
C HIS A 11 46.80 26.01 -18.06
N MET A 12 46.28 27.18 -17.70
CA MET A 12 46.82 27.96 -16.57
C MET A 12 46.69 27.20 -15.24
N ALA A 13 45.59 26.49 -15.01
CA ALA A 13 45.42 25.65 -13.82
C ALA A 13 46.52 24.57 -13.71
N PHE A 14 46.91 23.95 -14.83
CA PHE A 14 48.02 22.99 -14.88
C PHE A 14 49.38 23.65 -14.67
N VAL A 15 49.61 24.83 -15.25
CA VAL A 15 50.85 25.59 -15.06
C VAL A 15 51.04 25.96 -13.60
N ASP A 16 49.99 26.49 -12.95
CA ASP A 16 50.03 26.89 -11.54
C ASP A 16 50.25 25.70 -10.61
N ALA A 17 49.57 24.57 -10.87
CA ALA A 17 49.75 23.35 -10.09
C ALA A 17 51.18 22.78 -10.22
N ARG A 18 51.77 22.81 -11.43
CA ARG A 18 53.17 22.40 -11.65
C ARG A 18 54.16 23.34 -11.00
N ALA A 19 53.92 24.65 -11.07
CA ALA A 19 54.76 25.65 -10.42
C ALA A 19 54.74 25.51 -8.89
N ALA A 20 53.59 25.15 -8.32
CA ALA A 20 53.43 24.82 -6.91
C ALA A 20 53.90 23.39 -6.56
N ARG A 21 54.41 22.63 -7.55
CA ARG A 21 54.86 21.23 -7.43
C ARG A 21 53.80 20.28 -6.87
N HIS A 22 52.53 20.55 -7.12
CA HIS A 22 51.43 19.67 -6.71
C HIS A 22 51.46 18.36 -7.49
N GLU A 23 51.34 17.24 -6.78
CA GLU A 23 51.23 15.90 -7.37
C GLU A 23 49.94 15.76 -8.19
N PHE A 24 48.86 16.39 -7.73
CA PHE A 24 47.54 16.29 -8.35
C PHE A 24 46.92 17.65 -8.65
N ILE A 25 46.17 17.71 -9.76
CA ILE A 25 45.22 18.80 -10.04
C ILE A 25 43.79 18.33 -9.71
N THR A 26 43.15 19.07 -8.79
CA THR A 26 41.86 18.72 -8.17
C THR A 26 40.70 19.58 -8.68
N VAL A 27 39.47 19.29 -8.26
CA VAL A 27 38.28 20.10 -8.59
C VAL A 27 38.39 21.52 -8.01
N GLU A 28 39.10 21.69 -6.91
CA GLU A 28 39.36 22.99 -6.28
C GLU A 28 40.31 23.84 -7.13
N HIS A 29 41.35 23.24 -7.73
CA HIS A 29 42.20 23.92 -8.71
C HIS A 29 41.39 24.37 -9.92
N LEU A 30 40.48 23.51 -10.38
CA LEU A 30 39.57 23.83 -11.48
C LEU A 30 38.69 25.02 -11.13
N LEU A 31 38.01 25.01 -9.97
CA LEU A 31 37.19 26.15 -9.53
C LEU A 31 38.02 27.41 -9.38
N SER A 32 39.23 27.32 -8.81
CA SER A 32 40.15 28.46 -8.66
C SER A 32 40.50 29.08 -10.00
N ALA A 33 40.76 28.29 -11.04
CA ALA A 33 41.01 28.79 -12.39
C ALA A 33 39.76 29.42 -13.04
N LEU A 34 38.57 28.89 -12.75
CA LEU A 34 37.31 29.47 -13.23
C LEU A 34 37.02 30.85 -12.60
N LEU A 35 37.63 31.21 -11.47
CA LEU A 35 37.48 32.55 -10.88
C LEU A 35 38.09 33.67 -11.74
N ASP A 36 38.89 33.32 -12.76
CA ASP A 36 39.46 34.25 -13.74
C ASP A 36 38.85 34.06 -15.15
N ASN A 37 37.96 33.09 -15.32
CA ASN A 37 37.28 32.84 -16.58
C ASN A 37 36.07 33.76 -16.76
N ALA A 38 36.01 34.54 -17.84
CA ALA A 38 34.98 35.56 -18.07
C ALA A 38 33.55 35.02 -17.89
N THR A 39 33.19 33.93 -18.58
CA THR A 39 31.85 33.34 -18.50
C THR A 39 31.50 32.80 -17.12
N SER A 40 32.49 32.29 -16.38
CA SER A 40 32.27 31.76 -15.02
C SER A 40 32.13 32.89 -14.00
N VAL A 41 32.92 33.95 -14.16
CA VAL A 41 32.85 35.15 -13.31
C VAL A 41 31.51 35.86 -13.46
N GLU A 42 30.95 35.93 -14.66
CA GLU A 42 29.60 36.47 -14.87
C GLU A 42 28.55 35.69 -14.08
N VAL A 43 28.58 34.36 -14.14
CA VAL A 43 27.67 33.49 -13.38
C VAL A 43 27.86 33.67 -11.87
N LEU A 44 29.10 33.62 -11.38
CA LEU A 44 29.41 33.78 -9.96
C LEU A 44 28.97 35.16 -9.44
N LYS A 45 29.14 36.23 -10.22
CA LYS A 45 28.65 37.58 -9.86
C LYS A 45 27.12 37.63 -9.84
N ALA A 46 26.44 36.99 -10.78
CA ALA A 46 24.98 36.91 -10.80
C ALA A 46 24.43 36.20 -9.55
N CYS A 47 25.16 35.19 -9.04
CA CYS A 47 24.87 34.51 -7.78
C CYS A 47 25.34 35.27 -6.53
N ALA A 48 25.75 36.54 -6.66
CA ALA A 48 26.24 37.38 -5.56
C ALA A 48 27.43 36.81 -4.78
N VAL A 49 28.27 35.99 -5.43
CA VAL A 49 29.46 35.38 -4.80
C VAL A 49 30.54 36.41 -4.54
N ASN A 50 31.11 36.39 -3.34
CA ASN A 50 32.33 37.14 -3.03
C ASN A 50 33.56 36.42 -3.61
N ILE A 51 33.92 36.75 -4.86
CA ILE A 51 35.03 36.12 -5.59
C ILE A 51 36.38 36.24 -4.84
N ALA A 52 36.63 37.36 -4.17
CA ALA A 52 37.89 37.58 -3.45
C ALA A 52 38.02 36.64 -2.24
N GLU A 53 36.94 36.47 -1.49
CA GLU A 53 36.89 35.55 -0.35
C GLU A 53 36.97 34.08 -0.81
N LEU A 54 36.20 33.70 -1.82
CA LEU A 54 36.22 32.35 -2.38
C LEU A 54 37.62 31.97 -2.90
N ARG A 55 38.31 32.91 -3.56
CA ARG A 55 39.70 32.72 -3.99
C ARG A 55 40.65 32.46 -2.83
N SER A 56 40.51 33.22 -1.74
CA SER A 56 41.35 33.04 -0.55
C SER A 56 41.10 31.68 0.10
N GLN A 57 39.84 31.25 0.22
CA GLN A 57 39.46 29.96 0.79
C GLN A 57 40.02 28.79 -0.03
N LEU A 58 39.84 28.85 -1.36
CA LEU A 58 40.36 27.82 -2.26
C LEU A 58 41.89 27.75 -2.23
N LYS A 59 42.58 28.89 -2.26
CA LYS A 59 44.04 28.93 -2.25
C LYS A 59 44.62 28.34 -0.95
N ASN A 60 44.03 28.68 0.20
CA ASN A 60 44.45 28.11 1.48
C ASN A 60 44.20 26.60 1.50
N PHE A 61 43.00 26.16 1.10
CA PHE A 61 42.67 24.74 1.06
C PHE A 61 43.62 23.94 0.16
N ILE A 62 43.88 24.44 -1.05
CA ILE A 62 44.78 23.80 -2.01
C ILE A 62 46.20 23.65 -1.42
N ASN A 63 46.75 24.72 -0.85
CA ASN A 63 48.11 24.69 -0.28
C ASN A 63 48.22 23.73 0.91
N ASP A 64 47.17 23.64 1.73
CA ASP A 64 47.20 22.84 2.96
C ASP A 64 46.92 21.34 2.70
N ASN A 65 46.21 21.01 1.62
CA ASN A 65 45.66 19.65 1.42
C ASN A 65 46.15 18.95 0.13
N THR A 66 46.92 19.63 -0.72
CA THR A 66 47.45 19.02 -1.95
C THR A 66 48.87 18.51 -1.72
N PRO A 67 49.15 17.20 -1.91
CA PRO A 67 50.50 16.66 -1.81
C PRO A 67 51.47 17.36 -2.77
N VAL A 68 52.66 17.70 -2.27
CA VAL A 68 53.73 18.36 -3.03
C VAL A 68 54.84 17.35 -3.30
N VAL A 69 55.30 17.27 -4.55
CA VAL A 69 56.39 16.36 -4.94
C VAL A 69 57.75 16.95 -4.51
N PRO A 70 58.54 16.25 -3.67
CA PRO A 70 59.86 16.73 -3.23
C PRO A 70 60.89 16.73 -4.38
N GLY A 71 61.92 17.57 -4.28
CA GLY A 71 63.04 17.63 -5.25
C GLY A 71 63.06 18.91 -6.09
N THR A 72 63.87 18.91 -7.16
CA THR A 72 64.03 20.04 -8.10
C THR A 72 63.73 19.68 -9.55
N GLU A 73 63.42 18.41 -9.83
CA GLU A 73 63.04 17.93 -11.16
C GLU A 73 61.62 18.39 -11.54
N GLU A 74 61.31 18.32 -12.84
CA GLU A 74 60.03 18.68 -13.42
C GLU A 74 58.93 17.75 -12.87
N VAL A 75 57.82 18.34 -12.39
CA VAL A 75 56.73 17.60 -11.75
C VAL A 75 55.67 17.24 -12.78
N ASP A 76 55.36 15.95 -12.92
CA ASP A 76 54.24 15.48 -13.72
C ASP A 76 52.93 15.52 -12.90
N THR A 77 52.29 16.68 -12.85
CA THR A 77 51.01 16.86 -12.16
C THR A 77 49.88 16.12 -12.88
N GLN A 78 49.20 15.21 -12.17
CA GLN A 78 48.15 14.36 -12.75
C GLN A 78 46.73 14.82 -12.35
N PRO A 79 45.74 14.79 -13.27
CA PRO A 79 44.36 15.11 -12.92
C PRO A 79 43.70 14.02 -12.08
N THR A 80 43.03 14.45 -11.01
CA THR A 80 42.20 13.55 -10.21
C THR A 80 40.98 13.05 -11.00
N LEU A 81 40.41 11.92 -10.58
CA LEU A 81 39.17 11.39 -11.16
C LEU A 81 38.00 12.40 -11.04
N GLY A 82 37.94 13.16 -9.94
CA GLY A 82 36.93 14.21 -9.76
C GLY A 82 37.05 15.30 -10.81
N PHE A 83 38.27 15.79 -11.04
CA PHE A 83 38.56 16.76 -12.10
C PHE A 83 38.13 16.24 -13.48
N GLN A 84 38.52 15.02 -13.84
CA GLN A 84 38.17 14.40 -15.12
C GLN A 84 36.66 14.25 -15.30
N ARG A 85 35.94 13.80 -14.26
CA ARG A 85 34.47 13.66 -14.28
C ARG A 85 33.77 14.98 -14.51
N VAL A 86 34.22 16.06 -13.87
CA VAL A 86 33.64 17.41 -14.06
C VAL A 86 33.73 17.84 -15.52
N ILE A 87 34.93 17.74 -16.11
CA ILE A 87 35.15 18.11 -17.52
C ILE A 87 34.31 17.23 -18.45
N GLN A 88 34.30 15.91 -18.23
CA GLN A 88 33.53 14.98 -19.04
C GLN A 88 32.01 15.26 -18.96
N ARG A 89 31.49 15.55 -17.77
CA ARG A 89 30.07 15.93 -17.59
C ARG A 89 29.73 17.24 -18.31
N ALA A 90 30.60 18.25 -18.23
CA ALA A 90 30.40 19.51 -18.94
C ALA A 90 30.31 19.28 -20.47
N ILE A 91 31.19 18.43 -21.01
CA ILE A 91 31.17 18.05 -22.44
C ILE A 91 29.88 17.33 -22.80
N MET A 92 29.49 16.30 -22.03
CA MET A 92 28.26 15.54 -22.28
C MET A 92 27.00 16.42 -22.20
N HIS A 93 26.97 17.36 -21.26
CA HIS A 93 25.84 18.29 -21.10
C HIS A 93 25.66 19.18 -22.33
N VAL A 94 26.74 19.77 -22.85
CA VAL A 94 26.68 20.61 -24.05
C VAL A 94 26.30 19.80 -25.30
N GLN A 95 26.82 18.58 -25.42
CA GLN A 95 26.52 17.67 -26.54
C GLN A 95 25.06 17.18 -26.55
N SER A 96 24.46 16.99 -25.37
CA SER A 96 23.06 16.56 -25.25
C SER A 96 22.05 17.70 -25.46
N THR A 97 22.46 18.96 -25.25
CA THR A 97 21.56 20.13 -25.29
C THR A 97 21.58 20.87 -26.63
N SER A 98 22.49 20.55 -27.54
CA SER A 98 22.62 21.25 -28.82
C SER A 98 22.98 20.30 -29.97
N ASN A 99 22.48 20.55 -31.19
CA ASN A 99 22.76 19.78 -32.41
C ASN A 99 24.23 19.90 -32.88
N GLY A 100 25.19 19.61 -32.00
CA GLY A 100 26.62 19.53 -32.29
C GLY A 100 27.36 20.85 -32.51
N LYS A 101 26.73 22.01 -32.32
CA LYS A 101 27.29 23.33 -32.70
C LYS A 101 27.74 24.25 -31.55
N LYS A 102 27.53 23.89 -30.28
CA LYS A 102 27.97 24.74 -29.15
C LYS A 102 29.28 24.25 -28.54
N GLU A 103 30.12 25.20 -28.18
CA GLU A 103 31.37 24.95 -27.47
C GLU A 103 31.14 24.83 -25.96
N VAL A 104 32.02 24.09 -25.28
CA VAL A 104 31.99 23.99 -23.81
C VAL A 104 32.64 25.24 -23.22
N THR A 105 31.87 26.00 -22.42
CA THR A 105 32.31 27.24 -21.78
C THR A 105 32.65 27.02 -20.30
N GLY A 106 33.28 28.01 -19.66
CA GLY A 106 33.58 27.95 -18.22
C GLY A 106 32.32 27.83 -17.36
N ALA A 107 31.24 28.51 -17.74
CA ALA A 107 29.93 28.35 -17.09
C ALA A 107 29.44 26.89 -17.11
N ASN A 108 29.65 26.15 -18.22
CA ASN A 108 29.29 24.73 -18.27
C ASN A 108 30.10 23.87 -17.29
N VAL A 109 31.37 24.20 -17.10
CA VAL A 109 32.25 23.52 -16.14
C VAL A 109 31.85 23.86 -14.71
N LEU A 110 31.53 25.12 -14.44
CA LEU A 110 31.04 25.58 -13.13
C LEU A 110 29.78 24.80 -12.71
N VAL A 111 28.80 24.67 -13.59
CA VAL A 111 27.61 23.83 -13.36
C VAL A 111 27.98 22.36 -13.09
N ALA A 112 28.95 21.82 -13.84
CA ALA A 112 29.37 20.43 -13.72
C ALA A 112 30.12 20.13 -12.41
N ILE A 113 30.73 21.13 -11.76
CA ILE A 113 31.38 21.01 -10.45
C ILE A 113 30.37 20.55 -9.40
N PHE A 114 29.12 21.04 -9.44
CA PHE A 114 28.05 20.59 -8.53
C PHE A 114 27.69 19.10 -8.65
N GLY A 115 28.18 18.40 -9.69
CA GLY A 115 28.09 16.95 -9.78
C GLY A 115 29.08 16.21 -8.87
N GLU A 116 30.14 16.85 -8.40
CA GLU A 116 31.09 16.31 -7.42
C GLU A 116 30.70 16.76 -6.00
N LYS A 117 29.61 16.18 -5.49
CA LYS A 117 28.98 16.57 -4.21
C LYS A 117 29.93 16.53 -3.01
N ASP A 118 30.90 15.64 -3.03
CA ASP A 118 31.87 15.45 -1.93
C ASP A 118 33.15 16.29 -2.10
N SER A 119 33.19 17.21 -3.09
CA SER A 119 34.33 18.11 -3.28
C SER A 119 34.26 19.34 -2.39
N HIS A 120 35.43 19.85 -1.98
CA HIS A 120 35.50 21.10 -1.23
C HIS A 120 35.16 22.31 -2.11
N ALA A 121 35.34 22.18 -3.43
CA ALA A 121 34.85 23.16 -4.39
C ALA A 121 33.33 23.42 -4.23
N VAL A 122 32.52 22.36 -4.14
CA VAL A 122 31.06 22.48 -3.92
C VAL A 122 30.76 23.00 -2.52
N TYR A 123 31.51 22.57 -1.51
CA TYR A 123 31.36 23.07 -0.14
C TYR A 123 31.53 24.60 -0.06
N PHE A 124 32.59 25.15 -0.65
CA PHE A 124 32.83 26.60 -0.62
C PHE A 124 31.79 27.39 -1.44
N LEU A 125 31.35 26.85 -2.58
CA LEU A 125 30.24 27.44 -3.35
C LEU A 125 28.94 27.49 -2.53
N GLN A 126 28.61 26.41 -1.81
CA GLN A 126 27.44 26.36 -0.93
C GLN A 126 27.56 27.30 0.26
N GLN A 127 28.76 27.47 0.83
CA GLN A 127 29.00 28.43 1.91
C GLN A 127 28.73 29.87 1.48
N GLN A 128 28.99 30.19 0.20
CA GLN A 128 28.66 31.47 -0.43
C GLN A 128 27.19 31.56 -0.86
N GLY A 129 26.35 30.58 -0.52
CA GLY A 129 24.93 30.56 -0.85
C GLY A 129 24.61 30.10 -2.28
N VAL A 130 25.59 29.62 -3.04
CA VAL A 130 25.36 29.12 -4.40
C VAL A 130 24.86 27.68 -4.34
N THR A 131 23.62 27.46 -4.77
CA THR A 131 23.12 26.11 -5.01
C THR A 131 23.00 25.86 -6.51
N ARG A 132 23.03 24.59 -6.91
CA ARG A 132 22.80 24.19 -8.32
C ARG A 132 21.45 24.70 -8.87
N LEU A 133 20.50 25.02 -7.99
CA LEU A 133 19.16 25.51 -8.35
C LEU A 133 19.12 27.02 -8.65
N ASP A 134 20.13 27.78 -8.23
CA ASP A 134 20.18 29.24 -8.43
C ASP A 134 20.69 29.63 -9.83
N GLU A 135 21.22 28.67 -10.58
CA GLU A 135 21.65 28.85 -11.96
C GLU A 135 20.58 28.35 -12.91
N VAL A 136 19.53 29.16 -13.10
CA VAL A 136 18.64 28.98 -14.25
C VAL A 136 19.45 29.34 -15.49
N PRO A 137 19.63 28.43 -16.46
CA PRO A 137 20.36 28.75 -17.70
C PRO A 137 19.78 30.02 -18.33
N GLU A 138 20.61 30.90 -18.88
CA GLU A 138 20.19 32.20 -19.42
C GLU A 138 18.98 32.08 -20.37
N ILE A 139 18.93 31.00 -21.16
CA ILE A 139 17.83 30.71 -22.10
C ILE A 139 16.47 30.49 -21.42
N LEU A 140 16.46 30.14 -20.13
CA LEU A 140 15.30 29.89 -19.28
C LEU A 140 15.08 30.99 -18.23
N ALA A 141 16.01 31.94 -18.06
CA ALA A 141 15.93 32.96 -17.01
C ALA A 141 14.66 33.82 -17.11
N ASN A 142 14.21 34.09 -18.34
CA ASN A 142 12.98 34.85 -18.60
C ASN A 142 11.75 33.96 -18.82
N ALA A 143 11.87 32.63 -18.68
CA ALA A 143 10.77 31.72 -18.92
C ALA A 143 9.70 31.83 -17.82
N THR A 144 8.43 31.88 -18.22
CA THR A 144 7.28 31.90 -17.30
C THR A 144 6.52 30.59 -17.44
N VAL A 145 6.35 29.86 -16.33
CA VAL A 145 5.58 28.61 -16.29
C VAL A 145 4.11 28.92 -16.01
N TYR A 146 3.22 28.47 -16.89
CA TYR A 146 1.77 28.60 -16.76
C TYR A 146 1.16 27.23 -16.51
N SER A 147 0.54 27.02 -15.35
CA SER A 147 -0.21 25.79 -15.07
C SER A 147 -1.59 25.86 -15.74
N LEU A 148 -1.96 24.80 -16.46
CA LEU A 148 -3.28 24.66 -17.07
C LEU A 148 -4.29 24.14 -16.06
N ASP A 149 -5.26 24.97 -15.69
CA ASP A 149 -6.39 24.55 -14.87
C ASP A 149 -7.52 23.98 -15.75
N MET A 150 -7.67 22.65 -15.70
CA MET A 150 -8.72 21.94 -16.43
C MET A 150 -10.13 22.27 -15.92
N GLY A 151 -10.28 22.50 -14.61
CA GLY A 151 -11.55 22.91 -14.00
C GLY A 151 -12.02 24.26 -14.53
N ALA A 152 -11.12 25.24 -14.61
CA ALA A 152 -11.41 26.54 -15.18
C ALA A 152 -11.79 26.48 -16.67
N LEU A 153 -11.16 25.58 -17.44
CA LEU A 153 -11.51 25.38 -18.85
C LEU A 153 -12.92 24.83 -19.02
N LEU A 154 -13.34 23.89 -18.17
CA LEU A 154 -14.66 23.27 -18.20
C LEU A 154 -15.76 24.15 -17.58
N ALA A 155 -15.41 24.99 -16.60
CA ALA A 155 -16.36 25.83 -15.87
C ALA A 155 -17.17 26.75 -16.81
N GLY A 156 -18.48 26.53 -16.87
CA GLY A 156 -19.38 27.33 -17.72
C GLY A 156 -19.32 26.99 -19.22
N THR A 157 -18.65 25.90 -19.61
CA THR A 157 -18.81 25.31 -20.95
C THR A 157 -20.05 24.44 -20.97
N LYS A 158 -20.94 24.62 -21.95
CA LYS A 158 -22.13 23.75 -22.13
C LYS A 158 -21.91 22.70 -23.20
N TYR A 159 -21.04 23.00 -24.16
CA TYR A 159 -20.76 22.15 -25.30
C TYR A 159 -19.26 21.93 -25.45
N ARG A 160 -18.89 20.78 -26.04
CA ARG A 160 -17.50 20.44 -26.40
C ARG A 160 -16.79 21.55 -27.19
N GLY A 161 -17.50 22.24 -28.07
CA GLY A 161 -16.96 23.34 -28.87
C GLY A 161 -16.48 24.53 -28.02
N ASP A 162 -17.16 24.85 -26.92
CA ASP A 162 -16.79 25.95 -26.02
C ASP A 162 -15.44 25.68 -25.35
N PHE A 163 -15.23 24.43 -24.92
CA PHE A 163 -13.98 23.97 -24.35
C PHE A 163 -12.84 24.05 -25.37
N GLU A 164 -13.05 23.51 -26.58
CA GLU A 164 -12.05 23.56 -27.65
C GLU A 164 -11.68 25.00 -28.04
N GLN A 165 -12.65 25.92 -28.04
CA GLN A 165 -12.41 27.34 -28.31
C GLN A 165 -11.57 28.01 -27.22
N ARG A 166 -11.85 27.71 -25.95
CA ARG A 166 -11.03 28.21 -24.83
C ARG A 166 -9.60 27.67 -24.89
N LEU A 167 -9.45 26.37 -25.13
CA LEU A 167 -8.12 25.77 -25.27
C LEU A 167 -7.36 26.36 -26.45
N LYS A 168 -8.01 26.57 -27.60
CA LYS A 168 -7.41 27.29 -28.74
C LYS A 168 -6.96 28.70 -28.36
N SER A 169 -7.74 29.43 -27.55
CA SER A 169 -7.36 30.76 -27.07
C SER A 169 -6.10 30.70 -26.21
N VAL A 170 -6.02 29.76 -25.27
CA VAL A 170 -4.83 29.56 -24.43
C VAL A 170 -3.60 29.24 -25.28
N LEU A 171 -3.73 28.29 -26.21
CA LEU A 171 -2.64 27.92 -27.12
C LEU A 171 -2.18 29.07 -28.01
N LYS A 172 -3.11 29.94 -28.46
CA LYS A 172 -2.79 31.14 -29.21
C LYS A 172 -2.00 32.13 -28.37
N SER A 173 -2.45 32.43 -27.14
CA SER A 173 -1.73 33.32 -26.22
C SER A 173 -0.33 32.81 -25.87
N LEU A 174 -0.15 31.50 -25.75
CA LEU A 174 1.16 30.90 -25.51
C LEU A 174 2.06 30.96 -26.74
N LYS A 175 1.49 30.79 -27.95
CA LYS A 175 2.24 30.93 -29.20
C LYS A 175 2.81 32.35 -29.37
N ASP A 176 2.07 33.36 -28.91
CA ASP A 176 2.50 34.76 -28.96
C ASP A 176 3.51 35.10 -27.83
N ASN A 177 3.76 34.18 -26.89
CA ASN A 177 4.72 34.33 -25.80
C ASN A 177 5.92 33.35 -25.94
N PRO A 178 7.07 33.79 -26.50
CA PRO A 178 8.22 32.91 -26.73
C PRO A 178 8.88 32.36 -25.46
N HIS A 179 8.59 32.98 -24.31
CA HIS A 179 9.09 32.58 -23.00
C HIS A 179 8.06 31.79 -22.18
N GLY A 180 6.85 31.58 -22.69
CA GLY A 180 5.82 30.79 -22.02
C GLY A 180 6.14 29.30 -22.05
N ILE A 181 6.04 28.64 -20.90
CA ILE A 181 6.06 27.18 -20.76
C ILE A 181 4.72 26.76 -20.18
N LEU A 182 4.00 25.89 -20.90
CA LEU A 182 2.75 25.32 -20.42
C LEU A 182 3.03 24.11 -19.54
N PHE A 183 2.54 24.11 -18.30
CA PHE A 183 2.50 22.94 -17.45
C PHE A 183 1.09 22.35 -17.47
N ILE A 184 0.99 21.06 -17.78
CA ILE A 184 -0.27 20.32 -17.81
C ILE A 184 -0.14 19.21 -16.78
N ASP A 185 -0.86 19.36 -15.67
CA ASP A 185 -1.03 18.26 -14.73
C ASP A 185 -1.96 17.21 -15.35
N GLU A 186 -1.71 15.94 -15.06
CA GLU A 186 -2.49 14.81 -15.61
C GLU A 186 -2.70 14.89 -17.13
N ILE A 187 -1.62 15.06 -17.91
CA ILE A 187 -1.69 15.30 -19.37
C ILE A 187 -2.46 14.22 -20.15
N HIS A 188 -2.57 13.01 -19.62
CA HIS A 188 -3.37 11.92 -20.19
C HIS A 188 -4.86 12.27 -20.27
N THR A 189 -5.37 13.16 -19.42
CA THR A 189 -6.78 13.63 -19.45
C THR A 189 -7.13 14.37 -20.74
N LEU A 190 -6.14 14.98 -21.39
CA LEU A 190 -6.29 15.64 -22.69
C LEU A 190 -6.24 14.66 -23.88
N ILE A 191 -5.85 13.41 -23.63
CA ILE A 191 -5.57 12.39 -24.64
C ILE A 191 -6.59 11.26 -24.46
N GLY A 192 -7.78 11.46 -25.00
CA GLY A 192 -8.85 10.48 -24.93
C GLY A 192 -8.72 9.43 -26.03
N ALA A 193 -8.05 8.32 -25.74
CA ALA A 193 -8.07 7.14 -26.60
C ALA A 193 -9.50 6.58 -26.66
N GLY A 194 -10.25 6.90 -27.73
CA GLY A 194 -11.44 6.19 -28.24
C GLY A 194 -12.38 5.51 -27.21
N ALA A 195 -13.52 6.17 -26.96
CA ALA A 195 -14.75 5.70 -26.31
C ALA A 195 -14.91 4.17 -26.02
N ALA A 196 -15.14 3.86 -24.74
CA ALA A 196 -16.02 2.76 -24.31
C ALA A 196 -16.85 3.09 -23.04
N SER A 197 -16.60 4.21 -22.37
CA SER A 197 -17.29 4.56 -21.12
C SER A 197 -17.30 6.08 -20.88
N GLY A 198 -18.20 6.80 -21.57
CA GLY A 198 -18.87 7.95 -20.94
C GLY A 198 -18.20 9.32 -20.84
N GLY A 199 -17.06 9.59 -21.49
CA GLY A 199 -16.70 10.97 -21.87
C GLY A 199 -15.36 11.51 -21.35
N THR A 200 -14.34 11.43 -22.19
CA THR A 200 -13.16 12.32 -22.12
C THR A 200 -13.04 13.06 -23.45
N LEU A 201 -12.84 14.37 -23.38
CA LEU A 201 -12.65 15.26 -24.52
C LEU A 201 -11.27 14.98 -25.15
N ASP A 202 -11.24 14.52 -26.40
CA ASP A 202 -9.98 14.34 -27.13
C ASP A 202 -9.46 15.69 -27.66
N ALA A 203 -8.61 16.33 -26.85
CA ALA A 203 -7.95 17.59 -27.14
C ALA A 203 -6.58 17.41 -27.83
N SER A 204 -6.14 16.17 -28.01
CA SER A 204 -4.83 15.83 -28.58
C SER A 204 -4.61 16.47 -29.97
N ASN A 205 -5.67 16.55 -30.77
CA ASN A 205 -5.64 17.12 -32.12
C ASN A 205 -5.34 18.63 -32.13
N LEU A 206 -5.62 19.35 -31.05
CA LEU A 206 -5.30 20.78 -30.93
C LEU A 206 -3.85 21.01 -30.50
N LEU A 207 -3.26 20.07 -29.75
CA LEU A 207 -1.89 20.16 -29.27
C LEU A 207 -0.87 19.70 -30.33
N LYS A 208 -1.20 18.67 -31.11
CA LYS A 208 -0.30 18.06 -32.12
C LYS A 208 0.38 19.10 -33.04
N PRO A 209 -0.33 20.07 -33.66
CA PRO A 209 0.31 21.06 -34.54
C PRO A 209 1.24 22.02 -33.79
N ALA A 210 0.84 22.47 -32.60
CA ALA A 210 1.60 23.42 -31.79
C ALA A 210 2.91 22.78 -31.26
N LEU A 211 2.84 21.51 -30.85
CA LEU A 211 3.99 20.72 -30.43
C LEU A 211 4.89 20.36 -31.62
N SER A 212 4.33 20.00 -32.77
CA SER A 212 5.14 19.61 -33.94
C SER A 212 5.86 20.78 -34.60
N SER A 213 5.34 22.01 -34.47
CA SER A 213 6.01 23.21 -34.96
C SER A 213 7.09 23.74 -34.00
N GLY A 214 7.19 23.18 -32.79
CA GLY A 214 8.10 23.66 -31.74
C GLY A 214 7.72 25.04 -31.19
N THR A 215 6.54 25.55 -31.53
CA THR A 215 6.05 26.88 -31.08
C THR A 215 5.51 26.85 -29.66
N LEU A 216 5.13 25.67 -29.16
CA LEU A 216 4.66 25.45 -27.80
C LEU A 216 5.71 24.69 -26.98
N LYS A 217 6.20 25.29 -25.89
CA LYS A 217 6.97 24.61 -24.85
C LYS A 217 6.00 24.06 -23.81
N CYS A 218 6.08 22.77 -23.52
CA CYS A 218 5.14 22.09 -22.63
C CYS A 218 5.86 21.11 -21.70
N ILE A 219 5.40 21.04 -20.46
CA ILE A 219 5.73 20.01 -19.47
C ILE A 219 4.42 19.32 -19.11
N GLY A 220 4.35 18.01 -19.32
CA GLY A 220 3.19 17.19 -18.94
C GLY A 220 3.55 16.25 -17.80
N ALA A 221 2.71 16.17 -16.77
CA ALA A 221 2.83 15.17 -15.72
C ALA A 221 1.82 14.03 -15.95
N THR A 222 2.24 12.79 -15.75
CA THR A 222 1.37 11.59 -15.85
C THR A 222 1.95 10.44 -15.04
N THR A 223 1.13 9.47 -14.67
CA THR A 223 1.62 8.25 -14.03
C THR A 223 2.18 7.25 -15.05
N PHE A 224 2.98 6.29 -14.59
CA PHE A 224 3.49 5.18 -15.43
C PHE A 224 2.38 4.39 -16.12
N THR A 225 1.28 4.16 -15.39
CA THR A 225 0.13 3.39 -15.86
C THR A 225 -0.57 4.10 -17.02
N GLU A 226 -0.86 5.39 -16.86
CA GLU A 226 -1.50 6.21 -17.90
C GLU A 226 -0.57 6.45 -19.08
N TYR A 227 0.73 6.63 -18.85
CA TYR A 227 1.70 6.77 -19.92
C TYR A 227 1.67 5.55 -20.85
N ARG A 228 1.77 4.33 -20.31
CA ARG A 228 1.70 3.08 -21.11
C ARG A 228 0.31 2.84 -21.70
N GLY A 229 -0.73 3.09 -20.90
CA GLY A 229 -2.11 2.77 -21.26
C GLY A 229 -2.71 3.70 -22.32
N ILE A 230 -2.31 4.97 -22.33
CA ILE A 230 -2.94 6.05 -23.11
C ILE A 230 -1.90 6.78 -23.96
N PHE A 231 -0.88 7.35 -23.33
CA PHE A 231 0.05 8.29 -24.00
C PHE A 231 0.94 7.62 -25.05
N GLU A 232 1.51 6.46 -24.72
CA GLU A 232 2.42 5.68 -25.58
C GLU A 232 1.70 5.10 -26.81
N LYS A 233 0.39 4.88 -26.70
CA LYS A 233 -0.44 4.42 -27.83
C LYS A 233 -0.63 5.51 -28.90
N ASP A 234 -0.56 6.79 -28.53
CA ASP A 234 -0.56 7.90 -29.51
C ASP A 234 0.87 8.17 -30.00
N ALA A 235 1.23 7.52 -31.11
CA ALA A 235 2.55 7.66 -31.71
C ALA A 235 2.90 9.10 -32.12
N ALA A 236 1.92 9.97 -32.38
CA ALA A 236 2.18 11.35 -32.78
C ALA A 236 2.59 12.21 -31.58
N LEU A 237 1.98 11.98 -30.41
CA LEU A 237 2.35 12.68 -29.17
C LEU A 237 3.60 12.08 -28.52
N SER A 238 3.70 10.75 -28.43
CA SER A 238 4.85 10.07 -27.81
C SER A 238 6.19 10.51 -28.42
N ARG A 239 6.24 10.71 -29.75
CA ARG A 239 7.44 11.19 -30.47
C ARG A 239 7.76 12.67 -30.26
N ARG A 240 6.92 13.45 -29.58
CA ARG A 240 7.08 14.90 -29.36
C ARG A 240 7.45 15.25 -27.92
N PHE A 241 7.34 14.30 -27.01
CA PHE A 241 7.73 14.46 -25.62
C PHE A 241 9.01 13.67 -25.34
N GLN A 242 9.92 14.30 -24.60
CA GLN A 242 11.01 13.58 -23.97
C GLN A 242 10.50 12.99 -22.67
N LYS A 243 10.59 11.67 -22.54
CA LYS A 243 10.24 10.98 -21.30
C LYS A 243 11.32 11.25 -20.24
N VAL A 244 10.89 11.73 -19.07
CA VAL A 244 11.73 11.92 -17.87
C VAL A 244 11.06 11.15 -16.74
N ASP A 245 11.71 10.08 -16.28
CA ASP A 245 11.18 9.25 -15.20
C ASP A 245 11.42 9.90 -13.84
N VAL A 246 10.33 10.15 -13.10
CA VAL A 246 10.37 10.57 -11.70
C VAL A 246 10.03 9.35 -10.85
N VAL A 247 11.03 8.84 -10.14
CA VAL A 247 10.89 7.67 -9.27
C VAL A 247 10.48 8.09 -7.87
N GLU A 248 9.85 7.16 -7.15
CA GLU A 248 9.56 7.31 -5.72
C GLU A 248 10.86 7.62 -4.94
N PRO A 249 10.88 8.65 -4.07
CA PRO A 249 12.05 8.98 -3.27
C PRO A 249 12.33 7.89 -2.24
N THR A 250 13.61 7.75 -1.87
CA THR A 250 13.99 6.88 -0.76
C THR A 250 13.45 7.42 0.58
N VAL A 251 13.46 6.58 1.62
CA VAL A 251 13.09 7.00 2.98
C VAL A 251 13.92 8.21 3.42
N ASP A 252 15.24 8.18 3.20
CA ASP A 252 16.13 9.30 3.56
C ASP A 252 15.81 10.59 2.80
N GLN A 253 15.54 10.48 1.50
CA GLN A 253 15.12 11.63 0.68
C GLN A 253 13.77 12.17 1.16
N THR A 254 12.83 11.29 1.52
CA THR A 254 11.54 11.68 2.09
C THR A 254 11.72 12.43 3.41
N VAL A 255 12.63 11.98 4.29
CA VAL A 255 12.96 12.71 5.52
C VAL A 255 13.47 14.12 5.21
N GLN A 256 14.29 14.30 4.17
CA GLN A 256 14.74 15.62 3.74
C GLN A 256 13.58 16.50 3.22
N ILE A 257 12.67 15.92 2.44
CA ILE A 257 11.45 16.61 1.97
C ILE A 257 10.60 17.06 3.16
N LEU A 258 10.34 16.17 4.12
CA LEU A 258 9.59 16.48 5.34
C LEU A 258 10.26 17.56 6.20
N ARG A 259 11.60 17.56 6.28
CA ARG A 259 12.35 18.64 6.96
C ARG A 259 12.15 20.00 6.26
N GLY A 260 12.12 20.02 4.93
CA GLY A 260 11.84 21.23 4.16
C GLY A 260 10.41 21.74 4.32
N LEU A 261 9.44 20.84 4.49
CA LEU A 261 8.03 21.18 4.69
C LEU A 261 7.67 21.46 6.15
N LYS A 262 8.54 21.10 7.10
CA LYS A 262 8.30 21.17 8.54
C LYS A 262 7.74 22.53 8.99
N SER A 263 8.40 23.63 8.64
CA SER A 263 8.01 24.96 9.10
C SER A 263 6.58 25.34 8.67
N ARG A 264 6.19 24.97 7.44
CA ARG A 264 4.84 25.22 6.91
C ARG A 264 3.78 24.43 7.69
N PHE A 265 4.03 23.15 8.00
CA PHE A 265 3.09 22.36 8.80
C PHE A 265 3.02 22.82 10.25
N GLU A 266 4.15 23.22 10.85
CA GLU A 266 4.19 23.78 12.20
C GLU A 266 3.35 25.05 12.31
N GLU A 267 3.48 25.97 11.35
CA GLU A 267 2.67 27.18 11.27
C GLU A 267 1.21 26.85 10.99
N HIS A 268 0.95 26.00 10.00
CA HIS A 268 -0.40 25.64 9.59
C HIS A 268 -1.19 25.01 10.73
N HIS A 269 -0.58 24.14 11.54
CA HIS A 269 -1.24 23.40 12.64
C HIS A 269 -1.08 24.03 14.02
N GLY A 270 -0.09 24.90 14.22
CA GLY A 270 0.23 25.48 15.53
C GLY A 270 0.92 24.50 16.49
N VAL A 271 1.65 23.53 15.95
CA VAL A 271 2.39 22.49 16.70
C VAL A 271 3.86 22.49 16.29
N LYS A 272 4.71 21.77 17.01
CA LYS A 272 6.10 21.50 16.61
C LYS A 272 6.31 20.03 16.30
N TYR A 273 7.13 19.71 15.31
CA TYR A 273 7.50 18.32 14.99
C TYR A 273 8.94 18.03 15.43
N ALA A 274 9.13 17.01 16.27
CA ALA A 274 10.45 16.52 16.61
C ALA A 274 11.12 15.87 15.39
N ALA A 275 12.45 15.92 15.30
CA ALA A 275 13.18 15.30 14.18
C ALA A 275 12.92 13.79 14.07
N ALA A 276 12.81 13.11 15.22
CA ALA A 276 12.46 11.69 15.29
C ALA A 276 11.04 11.40 14.77
N ALA A 277 10.11 12.36 14.83
CA ALA A 277 8.76 12.21 14.30
C ALA A 277 8.77 12.20 12.77
N LEU A 278 9.58 13.06 12.13
CA LEU A 278 9.73 13.09 10.67
C LEU A 278 10.36 11.79 10.14
N VAL A 279 11.38 11.28 10.84
CA VAL A 279 12.00 9.98 10.52
C VAL A 279 10.98 8.86 10.65
N ALA A 280 10.26 8.82 11.77
CA ALA A 280 9.22 7.82 12.00
C ALA A 280 8.11 7.89 10.95
N ALA A 281 7.70 9.08 10.51
CA ALA A 281 6.65 9.23 9.50
C ALA A 281 7.08 8.60 8.17
N ALA A 282 8.32 8.82 7.73
CA ALA A 282 8.84 8.22 6.50
C ALA A 282 9.03 6.70 6.63
N GLU A 283 9.66 6.21 7.71
CA GLU A 283 9.92 4.79 7.92
C GLU A 283 8.64 3.97 8.09
N LEU A 284 7.72 4.44 8.94
CA LEU A 284 6.51 3.71 9.28
C LEU A 284 5.50 3.75 8.14
N SER A 285 5.33 4.89 7.46
CA SER A 285 4.46 4.93 6.27
C SER A 285 5.00 4.06 5.14
N SER A 286 6.32 4.03 4.92
CA SER A 286 6.97 3.12 3.96
C SER A 286 6.68 1.65 4.28
N ARG A 287 6.71 1.28 5.56
CA ARG A 287 6.54 -0.10 6.02
C ARG A 287 5.10 -0.59 6.08
N TYR A 288 4.16 0.28 6.45
CA TYR A 288 2.80 -0.09 6.82
C TYR A 288 1.72 0.43 5.86
N ILE A 289 1.99 1.49 5.10
CA ILE A 289 1.06 2.06 4.11
C ILE A 289 1.59 1.72 2.71
N ASN A 290 1.22 0.53 2.22
CA ASN A 290 1.78 -0.06 1.00
C ASN A 290 0.98 0.25 -0.28
N ASP A 291 -0.23 0.77 -0.14
CA ASP A 291 -1.13 1.16 -1.24
C ASP A 291 -0.82 2.55 -1.82
N ARG A 292 0.07 3.30 -1.17
CA ARG A 292 0.53 4.64 -1.56
C ARG A 292 2.05 4.72 -1.66
N HIS A 293 2.51 5.74 -2.38
CA HIS A 293 3.93 5.97 -2.62
C HIS A 293 4.45 7.13 -1.77
N LEU A 294 5.73 7.09 -1.41
CA LEU A 294 6.44 8.23 -0.87
C LEU A 294 6.56 9.34 -1.94
N PRO A 295 6.68 10.62 -1.54
CA PRO A 295 6.64 11.13 -0.17
C PRO A 295 5.22 11.36 0.35
N ASP A 296 4.20 11.25 -0.50
CA ASP A 296 2.80 11.61 -0.26
C ASP A 296 2.24 11.00 1.04
N LYS A 297 2.33 9.68 1.18
CA LYS A 297 1.87 8.98 2.40
C LYS A 297 2.54 9.44 3.70
N ALA A 298 3.79 9.90 3.63
CA ALA A 298 4.51 10.39 4.81
C ALA A 298 4.10 11.84 5.14
N ILE A 299 3.78 12.63 4.12
CA ILE A 299 3.23 13.98 4.26
C ILE A 299 1.84 13.89 4.91
N ASP A 300 0.97 12.99 4.43
CA ASP A 300 -0.35 12.74 5.01
C ASP A 300 -0.27 12.40 6.49
N VAL A 301 0.66 11.52 6.88
CA VAL A 301 0.87 11.13 8.29
C VAL A 301 1.25 12.34 9.16
N ILE A 302 2.12 13.23 8.66
CA ILE A 302 2.53 14.45 9.37
C ILE A 302 1.36 15.43 9.49
N ASP A 303 0.61 15.60 8.40
CA ASP A 303 -0.55 16.50 8.35
C ASP A 303 -1.65 16.02 9.31
N GLU A 304 -2.01 14.74 9.25
CA GLU A 304 -3.04 14.15 10.10
C GLU A 304 -2.63 14.13 11.58
N ALA A 305 -1.34 13.93 11.89
CA ALA A 305 -0.84 14.08 13.27
C ALA A 305 -1.00 15.51 13.80
N GLY A 306 -0.77 16.52 12.96
CA GLY A 306 -1.01 17.93 13.29
C GLY A 306 -2.50 18.22 13.51
N ALA A 307 -3.32 17.79 12.57
CA ALA A 307 -4.78 17.95 12.62
C ALA A 307 -5.40 17.24 13.84
N ALA A 308 -4.93 16.03 14.19
CA ALA A 308 -5.41 15.28 15.34
C ALA A 308 -5.24 16.06 16.66
N GLN A 309 -4.16 16.84 16.82
CA GLN A 309 -3.97 17.69 18.00
C GLN A 309 -4.98 18.83 18.06
N ARG A 310 -5.44 19.36 16.91
CA ARG A 310 -6.42 20.44 16.88
C ARG A 310 -7.82 20.01 17.30
N ILE A 311 -8.17 18.76 17.04
CA ILE A 311 -9.48 18.18 17.36
C ILE A 311 -9.59 17.88 18.87
N LEU A 312 -8.47 17.61 19.55
CA LEU A 312 -8.46 17.30 20.97
C LEU A 312 -8.85 18.52 21.84
N PRO A 313 -9.51 18.32 23.00
CA PRO A 313 -9.73 19.39 23.97
C PRO A 313 -8.41 20.03 24.40
N LYS A 314 -8.38 21.36 24.62
CA LYS A 314 -7.16 22.14 24.96
C LYS A 314 -6.31 21.53 26.08
N SER A 315 -6.92 20.84 27.04
CA SER A 315 -6.22 20.16 28.15
C SER A 315 -5.41 18.93 27.74
N LYS A 316 -5.73 18.30 26.60
CA LYS A 316 -5.06 17.10 26.07
C LYS A 316 -4.19 17.37 24.84
N GLN A 317 -4.20 18.59 24.31
CA GLN A 317 -3.41 18.95 23.14
C GLN A 317 -1.92 18.94 23.47
N LYS A 318 -1.13 18.23 22.66
CA LYS A 318 0.33 18.29 22.73
C LYS A 318 0.85 19.39 21.80
N LYS A 319 1.76 20.22 22.32
CA LYS A 319 2.44 21.26 21.53
C LYS A 319 3.56 20.71 20.65
N THR A 320 4.04 19.50 20.94
CA THR A 320 5.12 18.85 20.19
C THR A 320 4.73 17.42 19.87
N ILE A 321 4.80 17.08 18.59
CA ILE A 321 4.52 15.77 18.02
C ILE A 321 5.84 14.99 17.98
N ASN A 322 5.85 13.84 18.66
CA ASN A 322 6.96 12.91 18.74
C ASN A 322 6.61 11.64 17.95
N ARG A 323 7.51 10.65 18.01
CA ARG A 323 7.35 9.35 17.36
C ARG A 323 6.05 8.62 17.74
N GLN A 324 5.62 8.71 19.01
CA GLN A 324 4.42 8.01 19.48
C GLN A 324 3.15 8.48 18.77
N GLU A 325 2.98 9.80 18.59
CA GLU A 325 1.81 10.32 17.89
C GLU A 325 1.80 9.89 16.42
N ILE A 326 2.97 9.82 15.79
CA ILE A 326 3.11 9.33 14.42
C ILE A 326 2.73 7.85 14.33
N GLU A 327 3.19 7.02 15.28
CA GLU A 327 2.81 5.61 15.35
C GLU A 327 1.28 5.43 15.48
N GLU A 328 0.63 6.23 16.32
CA GLU A 328 -0.83 6.23 16.47
C GLU A 328 -1.58 6.59 15.18
N ILE A 329 -1.08 7.57 14.42
CA ILE A 329 -1.68 7.98 13.15
C ILE A 329 -1.46 6.93 12.07
N VAL A 330 -0.24 6.41 11.92
CA VAL A 330 0.04 5.34 10.94
C VAL A 330 -0.81 4.10 11.23
N THR A 331 -0.99 3.75 12.50
CA THR A 331 -1.89 2.68 12.97
C THR A 331 -3.32 2.89 12.46
N LYS A 332 -3.85 4.12 12.56
CA LYS A 332 -5.20 4.48 12.08
C LYS A 332 -5.30 4.45 10.56
N ILE A 333 -4.35 5.05 9.84
CA ILE A 333 -4.35 5.10 8.37
C ILE A 333 -4.21 3.70 7.79
N ALA A 334 -3.22 2.94 8.25
CA ALA A 334 -2.95 1.58 7.78
C ALA A 334 -4.00 0.57 8.29
N ARG A 335 -4.89 0.99 9.21
CA ARG A 335 -5.88 0.13 9.89
C ARG A 335 -5.24 -1.07 10.59
N ILE A 336 -4.01 -0.88 11.08
CA ILE A 336 -3.22 -1.90 11.76
C ILE A 336 -3.30 -1.65 13.26
N PRO A 337 -3.82 -2.56 14.10
CA PRO A 337 -3.70 -2.44 15.55
C PRO A 337 -2.22 -2.34 15.91
N PRO A 338 -1.85 -1.55 16.93
CA PRO A 338 -0.46 -1.41 17.34
C PRO A 338 0.19 -2.80 17.52
N GLN A 339 1.45 -2.96 17.07
CA GLN A 339 2.17 -4.24 17.19
C GLN A 339 2.35 -4.69 18.64
N SER A 340 2.31 -3.75 19.58
CA SER A 340 2.14 -4.06 20.98
C SER A 340 0.70 -4.47 21.21
N VAL A 341 0.50 -5.65 21.80
CA VAL A 341 -0.81 -6.08 22.30
C VAL A 341 -1.38 -4.90 23.11
N SER A 342 -2.39 -4.24 22.56
CA SER A 342 -3.08 -3.18 23.29
C SER A 342 -3.61 -3.78 24.60
N VAL A 343 -3.81 -2.96 25.63
CA VAL A 343 -4.39 -3.45 26.90
C VAL A 343 -5.70 -4.20 26.63
N ASP A 344 -6.47 -3.72 25.65
CA ASP A 344 -7.71 -4.33 25.17
C ASP A 344 -7.47 -5.68 24.48
N ASP A 345 -6.51 -5.78 23.54
CA ASP A 345 -6.19 -7.04 22.86
C ASP A 345 -5.69 -8.10 23.85
N ARG A 346 -4.97 -7.70 24.91
CA ARG A 346 -4.48 -8.63 25.93
C ARG A 346 -5.64 -9.25 26.70
N SER A 347 -6.64 -8.44 27.07
CA SER A 347 -7.83 -8.92 27.75
C SER A 347 -8.65 -9.86 26.87
N LYS A 348 -8.87 -9.49 25.60
CA LYS A 348 -9.56 -10.33 24.60
C LYS A 348 -8.85 -11.66 24.38
N LEU A 349 -7.52 -11.65 24.22
CA LEU A 349 -6.74 -12.87 24.05
C LEU A 349 -6.77 -13.74 25.31
N GLN A 350 -6.79 -13.14 26.51
CA GLN A 350 -6.87 -13.88 27.77
C GLN A 350 -8.17 -14.69 27.85
N THR A 351 -9.30 -14.10 27.48
CA THR A 351 -10.62 -14.75 27.56
C THR A 351 -11.04 -15.48 26.28
N LEU A 352 -10.29 -15.36 25.19
CA LEU A 352 -10.61 -15.90 23.86
C LEU A 352 -11.12 -17.36 23.89
N ASP A 353 -10.41 -18.25 24.58
CA ASP A 353 -10.78 -19.67 24.68
C ASP A 353 -12.16 -19.86 25.33
N ARG A 354 -12.37 -19.21 26.48
CA ARG A 354 -13.63 -19.24 27.23
C ARG A 354 -14.77 -18.64 26.41
N ASP A 355 -14.52 -17.51 25.77
CA ASP A 355 -15.54 -16.76 25.06
C ASP A 355 -16.00 -17.51 23.80
N ILE A 356 -15.09 -18.16 23.06
CA ILE A 356 -15.47 -19.06 21.95
C ILE A 356 -16.27 -20.27 22.47
N LYS A 357 -15.81 -20.93 23.54
CA LYS A 357 -16.50 -22.09 24.16
C LYS A 357 -17.90 -21.76 24.70
N SER A 358 -18.17 -20.49 25.01
CA SER A 358 -19.50 -20.05 25.44
C SER A 358 -20.54 -20.08 24.32
N VAL A 359 -20.09 -20.04 23.06
CA VAL A 359 -20.96 -19.94 21.87
C VAL A 359 -20.86 -21.18 20.97
N VAL A 360 -19.72 -21.88 21.00
CA VAL A 360 -19.45 -23.10 20.24
C VAL A 360 -19.31 -24.26 21.21
N PHE A 361 -20.21 -25.24 21.11
CA PHE A 361 -20.32 -26.34 22.07
C PHE A 361 -19.68 -27.63 21.53
N GLY A 362 -18.97 -28.35 22.40
CA GLY A 362 -18.48 -29.69 22.12
C GLY A 362 -17.19 -29.78 21.28
N GLN A 363 -16.54 -28.64 21.05
CA GLN A 363 -15.34 -28.53 20.21
C GLN A 363 -14.14 -28.01 21.00
N ASP A 364 -14.09 -28.30 22.29
CA ASP A 364 -13.13 -27.74 23.25
C ASP A 364 -11.66 -27.97 22.82
N PRO A 365 -11.23 -29.17 22.39
CA PRO A 365 -9.85 -29.38 21.94
C PRO A 365 -9.49 -28.57 20.70
N ALA A 366 -10.47 -28.38 19.79
CA ALA A 366 -10.27 -27.59 18.58
C ALA A 366 -10.09 -26.10 18.92
N ILE A 367 -10.90 -25.59 19.85
CA ILE A 367 -10.85 -24.21 20.32
C ILE A 367 -9.54 -23.95 21.08
N GLU A 368 -9.11 -24.89 21.93
CA GLU A 368 -7.85 -24.80 22.68
C GLU A 368 -6.63 -24.74 21.76
N ALA A 369 -6.60 -25.58 20.72
CA ALA A 369 -5.53 -25.60 19.73
C ALA A 369 -5.44 -24.25 18.97
N LEU A 370 -6.59 -23.74 18.52
CA LEU A 370 -6.68 -22.45 17.83
C LEU A 370 -6.24 -21.29 18.74
N ALA A 371 -6.80 -21.22 19.95
CA ALA A 371 -6.51 -20.14 20.90
C ALA A 371 -5.03 -20.14 21.30
N SER A 372 -4.43 -21.32 21.51
CA SER A 372 -3.01 -21.45 21.86
C SER A 372 -2.10 -20.96 20.75
N ALA A 373 -2.38 -21.34 19.49
CA ALA A 373 -1.60 -20.90 18.34
C ALA A 373 -1.68 -19.37 18.14
N ILE A 374 -2.88 -18.78 18.24
CA ILE A 374 -3.06 -17.33 18.11
C ILE A 374 -2.33 -16.57 19.23
N LYS A 375 -2.44 -17.05 20.48
CA LYS A 375 -1.72 -16.46 21.63
C LYS A 375 -0.21 -16.50 21.44
N MET A 376 0.34 -17.59 20.91
CA MET A 376 1.77 -17.74 20.65
C MET A 376 2.28 -16.71 19.65
N THR A 377 1.60 -16.56 18.50
CA THR A 377 2.00 -15.56 17.49
C THR A 377 1.88 -14.14 18.03
N ARG A 378 0.78 -13.82 18.74
CA ARG A 378 0.56 -12.49 19.33
C ARG A 378 1.52 -12.16 20.47
N ALA A 379 2.10 -13.15 21.14
CA ALA A 379 3.19 -12.96 22.10
C ALA A 379 4.55 -12.67 21.45
N GLY A 380 4.62 -12.59 20.11
CA GLY A 380 5.87 -12.38 19.38
C GLY A 380 6.75 -13.63 19.27
N LEU A 381 6.22 -14.80 19.65
CA LEU A 381 6.91 -16.09 19.52
C LEU A 381 6.69 -16.74 18.13
N GLY A 382 5.87 -16.11 17.27
CA GLY A 382 5.65 -16.51 15.89
C GLY A 382 6.66 -15.88 14.90
N LYS A 383 6.52 -16.23 13.62
CA LYS A 383 7.35 -15.67 12.53
C LYS A 383 6.75 -14.36 12.03
N VAL A 384 7.56 -13.32 11.92
CA VAL A 384 7.13 -11.96 11.55
C VAL A 384 6.72 -11.84 10.07
N ASP A 385 7.31 -12.67 9.20
CA ASP A 385 7.08 -12.63 7.75
C ASP A 385 5.97 -13.58 7.28
N ARG A 386 5.06 -13.97 8.18
CA ARG A 386 3.96 -14.90 7.90
C ARG A 386 2.64 -14.34 8.42
N PRO A 387 1.49 -14.87 7.96
CA PRO A 387 0.19 -14.56 8.56
C PRO A 387 0.18 -14.85 10.06
N ILE A 388 -0.76 -14.25 10.80
CA ILE A 388 -0.91 -14.43 12.25
C ILE A 388 -1.11 -15.91 12.61
N GLY A 389 -1.80 -16.64 11.74
CA GLY A 389 -1.91 -18.08 11.81
C GLY A 389 -2.63 -18.62 10.59
N SER A 390 -2.23 -19.82 10.16
CA SER A 390 -2.79 -20.56 9.04
C SER A 390 -3.30 -21.91 9.52
N PHE A 391 -4.61 -22.09 9.49
CA PHE A 391 -5.29 -23.22 10.11
C PHE A 391 -6.09 -24.02 9.09
N LEU A 392 -6.07 -25.34 9.22
CA LEU A 392 -6.98 -26.23 8.49
C LEU A 392 -7.96 -26.87 9.46
N PHE A 393 -9.24 -26.53 9.34
CA PHE A 393 -10.33 -27.10 10.14
C PHE A 393 -10.90 -28.32 9.41
N SER A 394 -10.67 -29.51 9.96
CA SER A 394 -11.22 -30.77 9.43
C SER A 394 -12.38 -31.26 10.27
N GLY A 395 -13.34 -31.94 9.66
CA GLY A 395 -14.47 -32.57 10.36
C GLY A 395 -15.77 -32.56 9.55
N PRO A 396 -16.88 -33.11 10.06
CA PRO A 396 -18.15 -33.15 9.33
C PRO A 396 -18.77 -31.78 9.04
N THR A 397 -19.74 -31.74 8.14
CA THR A 397 -20.50 -30.53 7.85
C THR A 397 -21.39 -30.16 9.04
N GLY A 398 -21.48 -28.87 9.36
CA GLY A 398 -22.43 -28.37 10.36
C GLY A 398 -22.04 -28.58 11.83
N VAL A 399 -20.79 -28.98 12.11
CA VAL A 399 -20.25 -29.16 13.49
C VAL A 399 -19.70 -27.88 14.13
N GLY A 400 -19.66 -26.76 13.40
CA GLY A 400 -19.26 -25.46 13.94
C GLY A 400 -17.95 -24.85 13.40
N LYS A 401 -17.31 -25.44 12.38
CA LYS A 401 -16.06 -24.92 11.77
C LYS A 401 -16.15 -23.43 11.38
N THR A 402 -17.15 -23.08 10.57
CA THR A 402 -17.42 -21.69 10.14
C THR A 402 -17.85 -20.80 11.31
N GLU A 403 -18.53 -21.36 12.32
CA GLU A 403 -18.98 -20.62 13.50
C GLU A 403 -17.78 -20.18 14.36
N VAL A 404 -16.79 -21.05 14.56
CA VAL A 404 -15.54 -20.69 15.27
C VAL A 404 -14.83 -19.53 14.57
N ALA A 405 -14.74 -19.54 13.24
CA ALA A 405 -14.13 -18.44 12.49
C ALA A 405 -14.90 -17.11 12.65
N LYS A 406 -16.24 -17.16 12.63
CA LYS A 406 -17.11 -16.00 12.89
C LYS A 406 -16.93 -15.45 14.30
N GLN A 407 -16.92 -16.32 15.31
CA GLN A 407 -16.75 -15.91 16.70
C GLN A 407 -15.36 -15.35 16.96
N LEU A 408 -14.33 -15.91 16.33
CA LEU A 408 -12.97 -15.37 16.40
C LEU A 408 -12.92 -13.93 15.86
N ALA A 409 -13.48 -13.70 14.68
CA ALA A 409 -13.54 -12.36 14.08
C ALA A 409 -14.30 -11.37 14.98
N PHE A 410 -15.45 -11.80 15.51
CA PHE A 410 -16.29 -10.99 16.40
C PHE A 410 -15.58 -10.61 17.71
N ILE A 411 -15.00 -11.58 18.43
CA ILE A 411 -14.30 -11.36 19.70
C ILE A 411 -13.07 -10.47 19.51
N MET A 412 -12.32 -10.70 18.43
CA MET A 412 -11.17 -9.86 18.11
C MET A 412 -11.57 -8.46 17.63
N GLY A 413 -12.80 -8.29 17.14
CA GLY A 413 -13.28 -7.03 16.56
C GLY A 413 -12.67 -6.75 15.19
N ILE A 414 -12.43 -7.80 14.40
CA ILE A 414 -11.86 -7.73 13.05
C ILE A 414 -12.87 -8.28 12.01
N GLU A 415 -12.67 -7.93 10.75
CA GLU A 415 -13.59 -8.34 9.69
C GLU A 415 -13.44 -9.82 9.34
N LEU A 416 -14.55 -10.47 8.97
CA LEU A 416 -14.55 -11.82 8.42
C LEU A 416 -14.67 -11.73 6.89
N LEU A 417 -13.60 -12.06 6.18
CA LEU A 417 -13.62 -12.23 4.73
C LEU A 417 -13.89 -13.71 4.43
N ARG A 418 -14.97 -14.02 3.72
CA ARG A 418 -15.38 -15.40 3.45
C ARG A 418 -15.43 -15.66 1.95
N PHE A 419 -14.78 -16.74 1.53
CA PHE A 419 -14.81 -17.23 0.16
C PHE A 419 -15.18 -18.71 0.15
N ASP A 420 -16.16 -19.08 -0.67
CA ASP A 420 -16.55 -20.46 -0.91
C ASP A 420 -15.70 -21.05 -2.04
N MET A 421 -14.85 -22.02 -1.74
CA MET A 421 -13.92 -22.59 -2.71
C MET A 421 -14.61 -23.45 -3.77
N SER A 422 -15.87 -23.83 -3.57
CA SER A 422 -16.69 -24.47 -4.60
C SER A 422 -16.99 -23.51 -5.78
N GLU A 423 -16.92 -22.19 -5.59
CA GLU A 423 -17.01 -21.22 -6.70
C GLU A 423 -15.71 -21.08 -7.51
N TYR A 424 -14.61 -21.65 -7.01
CA TYR A 424 -13.27 -21.53 -7.58
C TYR A 424 -12.66 -22.88 -8.00
N MET A 425 -13.51 -23.83 -8.38
CA MET A 425 -13.10 -25.13 -8.94
C MET A 425 -12.43 -25.00 -10.31
N GLU A 426 -12.85 -24.00 -11.10
CA GLU A 426 -12.37 -23.79 -12.47
C GLU A 426 -11.24 -22.75 -12.52
N ARG A 427 -10.30 -22.96 -13.45
CA ARG A 427 -9.15 -22.08 -13.64
C ARG A 427 -9.51 -20.62 -13.90
N HIS A 428 -10.60 -20.35 -14.64
CA HIS A 428 -11.06 -18.98 -14.91
C HIS A 428 -11.58 -18.26 -13.66
N ALA A 429 -12.13 -19.00 -12.69
CA ALA A 429 -12.57 -18.42 -11.43
C ALA A 429 -11.38 -18.01 -10.55
N VAL A 430 -10.26 -18.76 -10.58
CA VAL A 430 -9.01 -18.40 -9.88
C VAL A 430 -8.53 -17.02 -10.30
N SER A 431 -8.60 -16.70 -11.59
CA SER A 431 -8.25 -15.36 -12.10
C SER A 431 -9.12 -14.25 -11.50
N ARG A 432 -10.40 -14.49 -11.18
CA ARG A 432 -11.24 -13.50 -10.49
C ARG A 432 -10.80 -13.28 -9.03
N LEU A 433 -10.27 -14.32 -8.39
CA LEU A 433 -9.84 -14.26 -6.99
C LEU A 433 -8.60 -13.38 -6.83
N ILE A 434 -7.67 -13.39 -7.79
CA ILE A 434 -6.33 -12.77 -7.65
C ILE A 434 -6.10 -11.61 -8.62
N GLY A 435 -6.74 -11.65 -9.79
CA GLY A 435 -6.60 -10.71 -10.89
C GLY A 435 -6.41 -11.47 -12.20
N ALA A 436 -7.00 -10.99 -13.29
CA ALA A 436 -6.80 -11.62 -14.60
C ALA A 436 -5.37 -11.35 -15.13
N PRO A 437 -4.77 -12.26 -15.91
CA PRO A 437 -3.48 -12.02 -16.54
C PRO A 437 -3.58 -11.03 -17.72
N PRO A 438 -2.47 -10.44 -18.18
CA PRO A 438 -2.45 -9.51 -19.32
C PRO A 438 -3.14 -10.09 -20.56
N GLY A 439 -4.07 -9.32 -21.13
CA GLY A 439 -4.81 -9.70 -22.35
C GLY A 439 -6.18 -10.35 -22.12
N TYR A 440 -6.63 -10.52 -20.88
CA TYR A 440 -7.97 -11.01 -20.54
C TYR A 440 -8.90 -9.89 -20.04
N VAL A 441 -10.22 -10.05 -20.25
CA VAL A 441 -11.23 -9.11 -19.73
C VAL A 441 -11.13 -9.06 -18.20
N GLY A 442 -11.03 -7.85 -17.64
CA GLY A 442 -10.84 -7.64 -16.20
C GLY A 442 -9.37 -7.59 -15.75
N PHE A 443 -8.40 -7.52 -16.67
CA PHE A 443 -6.97 -7.36 -16.36
C PHE A 443 -6.68 -6.16 -15.45
N ASP A 444 -7.33 -5.02 -15.67
CA ASP A 444 -7.12 -3.81 -14.87
C ASP A 444 -7.88 -3.83 -13.52
N GLN A 445 -8.74 -4.83 -13.29
CA GLN A 445 -9.45 -5.01 -12.03
C GLN A 445 -8.63 -5.92 -11.10
N GLY A 446 -8.40 -5.49 -9.86
CA GLY A 446 -7.69 -6.32 -8.89
C GLY A 446 -8.48 -7.60 -8.57
N GLY A 447 -7.80 -8.60 -8.01
CA GLY A 447 -8.47 -9.80 -7.52
C GLY A 447 -9.40 -9.52 -6.35
N LEU A 448 -10.49 -10.28 -6.27
CA LEU A 448 -11.43 -10.18 -5.14
C LEU A 448 -10.72 -10.37 -3.78
N LEU A 449 -9.79 -11.33 -3.69
CA LEU A 449 -9.04 -11.62 -2.47
C LEU A 449 -8.01 -10.53 -2.18
N THR A 450 -7.20 -10.16 -3.19
CA THR A 450 -6.14 -9.17 -3.03
C THR A 450 -6.69 -7.80 -2.69
N GLU A 451 -7.79 -7.38 -3.32
CA GLU A 451 -8.47 -6.13 -2.98
C GLU A 451 -9.13 -6.17 -1.60
N ALA A 452 -9.81 -7.26 -1.23
CA ALA A 452 -10.49 -7.35 0.06
C ALA A 452 -9.48 -7.28 1.21
N VAL A 453 -8.37 -8.01 1.11
CA VAL A 453 -7.30 -7.99 2.11
C VAL A 453 -6.55 -6.66 2.10
N SER A 454 -6.30 -6.04 0.94
CA SER A 454 -5.68 -4.71 0.88
C SER A 454 -6.55 -3.64 1.57
N LYS A 455 -7.88 -3.68 1.39
CA LYS A 455 -8.82 -2.79 2.08
C LYS A 455 -8.92 -3.06 3.59
N LYS A 456 -8.73 -4.33 3.98
CA LYS A 456 -8.91 -4.86 5.34
C LYS A 456 -7.76 -5.81 5.73
N PRO A 457 -6.56 -5.25 5.98
CA PRO A 457 -5.36 -6.08 6.23
C PRO A 457 -5.43 -6.87 7.55
N HIS A 458 -6.35 -6.49 8.45
CA HIS A 458 -6.64 -7.18 9.70
C HIS A 458 -7.99 -7.86 9.64
N CYS A 459 -7.98 -9.13 9.26
CA CYS A 459 -9.19 -9.91 9.11
C CYS A 459 -8.96 -11.38 9.46
N VAL A 460 -10.06 -12.08 9.69
CA VAL A 460 -10.12 -13.53 9.55
C VAL A 460 -10.49 -13.82 8.10
N LEU A 461 -9.59 -14.48 7.36
CA LEU A 461 -9.85 -14.98 6.01
C LEU A 461 -10.31 -16.43 6.11
N LEU A 462 -11.59 -16.66 5.80
CA LEU A 462 -12.21 -17.98 5.78
C LEU A 462 -12.34 -18.50 4.35
N LEU A 463 -11.66 -19.59 4.05
CA LEU A 463 -11.75 -20.34 2.79
C LEU A 463 -12.53 -21.63 3.05
N ASP A 464 -13.82 -21.63 2.73
CA ASP A 464 -14.69 -22.78 2.97
C ASP A 464 -14.50 -23.85 1.88
N GLU A 465 -14.54 -25.13 2.28
CA GLU A 465 -14.47 -26.30 1.39
C GLU A 465 -13.22 -26.33 0.49
N ILE A 466 -12.04 -26.08 1.08
CA ILE A 466 -10.78 -25.93 0.34
C ILE A 466 -10.43 -27.13 -0.54
N GLU A 467 -10.90 -28.34 -0.22
CA GLU A 467 -10.71 -29.53 -1.06
C GLU A 467 -11.38 -29.44 -2.44
N LYS A 468 -12.34 -28.53 -2.63
CA LYS A 468 -12.99 -28.28 -3.93
C LYS A 468 -12.23 -27.28 -4.78
N ALA A 469 -11.33 -26.49 -4.19
CA ALA A 469 -10.56 -25.46 -4.90
C ALA A 469 -9.74 -26.04 -6.06
N HIS A 470 -9.56 -25.24 -7.11
CA HIS A 470 -8.60 -25.54 -8.16
C HIS A 470 -7.16 -25.65 -7.58
N PRO A 471 -6.32 -26.59 -8.08
CA PRO A 471 -4.95 -26.78 -7.58
C PRO A 471 -4.08 -25.51 -7.53
N ASP A 472 -4.27 -24.59 -8.47
CA ASP A 472 -3.53 -23.33 -8.51
C ASP A 472 -3.68 -22.54 -7.20
N ILE A 473 -4.88 -22.55 -6.57
CA ILE A 473 -5.14 -21.83 -5.32
C ILE A 473 -4.20 -22.29 -4.20
N PHE A 474 -3.85 -23.57 -4.15
CA PHE A 474 -2.91 -24.09 -3.15
C PHE A 474 -1.51 -23.49 -3.32
N ASN A 475 -1.04 -23.26 -4.55
CA ASN A 475 0.25 -22.62 -4.81
C ASN A 475 0.27 -21.17 -4.32
N ILE A 476 -0.85 -20.46 -4.51
CA ILE A 476 -1.05 -19.09 -4.03
C ILE A 476 -1.05 -19.05 -2.50
N LEU A 477 -1.76 -19.99 -1.86
CA LEU A 477 -1.78 -20.09 -0.41
C LEU A 477 -0.41 -20.45 0.17
N LEU A 478 0.37 -21.30 -0.50
CA LEU A 478 1.76 -21.58 -0.12
C LEU A 478 2.60 -20.29 -0.13
N GLN A 479 2.50 -19.47 -1.17
CA GLN A 479 3.19 -18.18 -1.24
C GLN A 479 2.80 -17.25 -0.08
N VAL A 480 1.50 -17.17 0.21
CA VAL A 480 0.97 -16.34 1.31
C VAL A 480 1.44 -16.84 2.68
N MET A 481 1.37 -18.15 2.94
CA MET A 481 1.80 -18.73 4.22
C MET A 481 3.31 -18.63 4.43
N ASP A 482 4.09 -18.50 3.36
CA ASP A 482 5.56 -18.45 3.42
C ASP A 482 6.12 -17.06 3.63
N HIS A 483 5.56 -16.09 2.91
CA HIS A 483 6.10 -14.74 2.80
C HIS A 483 5.15 -13.66 3.33
N GLY A 484 3.93 -14.04 3.71
CA GLY A 484 2.93 -13.09 4.19
C GLY A 484 2.53 -12.05 3.14
N THR A 485 2.82 -12.28 1.85
CA THR A 485 2.48 -11.36 0.77
C THR A 485 2.05 -12.13 -0.47
N LEU A 486 1.07 -11.59 -1.19
CA LEU A 486 0.64 -12.09 -2.50
C LEU A 486 0.86 -11.00 -3.55
N THR A 487 1.54 -11.36 -4.64
CA THR A 487 1.65 -10.47 -5.80
C THR A 487 0.58 -10.85 -6.81
N ASP A 488 -0.25 -9.90 -7.21
CA ASP A 488 -1.23 -10.11 -8.28
C ASP A 488 -0.55 -10.17 -9.67
N ASN A 489 -1.35 -10.46 -10.70
CA ASN A 489 -0.86 -10.52 -12.08
C ASN A 489 -0.42 -9.15 -12.66
N ASN A 490 -0.74 -8.05 -11.96
CA ASN A 490 -0.34 -6.69 -12.30
C ASN A 490 0.94 -6.25 -11.55
N GLY A 491 1.51 -7.12 -10.72
CA GLY A 491 2.68 -6.82 -9.90
C GLY A 491 2.36 -6.07 -8.60
N ARG A 492 1.09 -5.86 -8.26
CA ARG A 492 0.69 -5.25 -6.99
C ARG A 492 0.85 -6.27 -5.86
N LYS A 493 1.50 -5.86 -4.79
CA LYS A 493 1.70 -6.70 -3.60
C LYS A 493 0.64 -6.41 -2.56
N THR A 494 -0.02 -7.45 -2.06
CA THR A 494 -0.96 -7.41 -0.95
C THR A 494 -0.32 -8.06 0.27
N ASP A 495 -0.45 -7.44 1.44
CA ASP A 495 0.12 -7.91 2.71
C ASP A 495 -0.90 -8.74 3.50
N PHE A 496 -0.49 -9.94 3.90
CA PHE A 496 -1.25 -10.94 4.66
C PHE A 496 -0.66 -11.21 6.05
N ARG A 497 0.43 -10.54 6.45
CA ARG A 497 1.09 -10.76 7.77
C ARG A 497 0.15 -10.54 8.97
N ASN A 498 -0.91 -9.79 8.75
CA ASN A 498 -1.90 -9.39 9.73
C ASN A 498 -3.23 -10.15 9.63
N VAL A 499 -3.28 -11.20 8.80
CA VAL A 499 -4.46 -12.01 8.51
C VAL A 499 -4.40 -13.32 9.30
N ILE A 500 -5.55 -13.77 9.81
CA ILE A 500 -5.74 -15.14 10.31
C ILE A 500 -6.40 -15.94 9.19
N ILE A 501 -5.69 -16.92 8.64
CA ILE A 501 -6.19 -17.75 7.54
C ILE A 501 -6.80 -19.02 8.13
N ILE A 502 -8.09 -19.24 7.86
CA ILE A 502 -8.82 -20.45 8.24
C ILE A 502 -9.33 -21.11 6.97
N MET A 503 -8.92 -22.35 6.74
CA MET A 503 -9.42 -23.19 5.67
C MET A 503 -10.31 -24.27 6.27
N THR A 504 -11.51 -24.50 5.73
CA THR A 504 -12.37 -25.60 6.20
C THR A 504 -12.36 -26.72 5.18
N THR A 505 -12.35 -27.96 5.68
CA THR A 505 -12.47 -29.15 4.83
C THR A 505 -13.40 -30.17 5.43
N ASN A 506 -14.13 -30.89 4.57
CA ASN A 506 -14.92 -32.06 4.94
C ASN A 506 -14.13 -33.36 4.78
N ALA A 507 -12.86 -33.29 4.32
CA ALA A 507 -11.97 -34.44 4.25
C ALA A 507 -11.80 -35.07 5.65
N GLY A 508 -11.92 -36.40 5.71
CA GLY A 508 -11.95 -37.18 6.95
C GLY A 508 -13.36 -37.50 7.49
N ALA A 509 -14.40 -36.75 7.10
CA ALA A 509 -15.77 -37.00 7.55
C ALA A 509 -16.53 -38.04 6.71
N GLU A 510 -16.30 -38.08 5.39
CA GLU A 510 -16.94 -39.05 4.49
C GLU A 510 -16.59 -40.51 4.85
N ALA A 511 -15.38 -40.74 5.38
CA ALA A 511 -14.94 -42.07 5.81
C ALA A 511 -15.56 -42.50 7.15
N MET A 512 -15.89 -41.56 8.04
CA MET A 512 -16.58 -41.84 9.30
C MET A 512 -18.09 -42.09 9.11
N GLN A 513 -18.69 -41.58 8.03
CA GLN A 513 -20.10 -41.78 7.70
C GLN A 513 -20.38 -43.05 6.87
N LYS A 514 -19.36 -43.65 6.24
CA LYS A 514 -19.54 -44.96 5.60
C LYS A 514 -19.70 -46.01 6.69
N SER A 515 -20.92 -46.52 6.84
CA SER A 515 -21.19 -47.73 7.60
C SER A 515 -20.30 -48.86 7.08
N THR A 516 -19.36 -49.31 7.92
CA THR A 516 -18.56 -50.51 7.65
C THR A 516 -19.49 -51.71 7.63
N MET A 517 -19.92 -52.12 6.44
CA MET A 517 -20.66 -53.37 6.25
C MET A 517 -19.63 -54.51 6.09
N GLY A 518 -19.22 -55.13 7.21
CA GLY A 518 -18.26 -56.24 7.24
C GLY A 518 -17.35 -56.27 8.48
N PHE A 519 -16.50 -57.31 8.58
CA PHE A 519 -15.54 -57.59 9.69
C PHE A 519 -14.39 -56.57 9.85
N THR A 520 -14.52 -55.34 9.35
CA THR A 520 -13.50 -54.30 9.50
C THR A 520 -13.82 -53.40 10.70
N ASN A 521 -12.82 -53.21 11.57
CA ASN A 521 -12.93 -52.39 12.78
C ASN A 521 -13.48 -50.99 12.45
N ALA A 522 -14.32 -50.45 13.35
CA ALA A 522 -14.69 -49.05 13.33
C ALA A 522 -13.41 -48.19 13.38
N ARG A 523 -13.23 -47.28 12.43
CA ARG A 523 -12.05 -46.40 12.40
C ARG A 523 -12.08 -45.44 13.60
N GLU A 524 -10.99 -45.39 14.35
CA GLU A 524 -10.84 -44.52 15.53
C GLU A 524 -10.32 -43.11 15.18
N GLN A 525 -10.37 -42.22 16.16
CA GLN A 525 -9.82 -40.86 16.13
C GLN A 525 -8.32 -40.90 15.77
N GLY A 526 -7.96 -40.37 14.59
CA GLY A 526 -6.60 -40.40 14.04
C GLY A 526 -6.54 -40.85 12.57
N ASP A 527 -7.54 -41.61 12.10
CA ASP A 527 -7.64 -42.04 10.70
C ASP A 527 -8.01 -40.90 9.73
N GLU A 528 -8.61 -39.81 10.24
CA GLU A 528 -8.83 -38.55 9.49
C GLU A 528 -7.54 -38.03 8.86
N MET A 529 -6.41 -38.24 9.54
CA MET A 529 -5.12 -37.77 9.09
C MET A 529 -4.65 -38.50 7.82
N ALA A 530 -5.12 -39.72 7.57
CA ALA A 530 -4.85 -40.44 6.33
C ALA A 530 -5.56 -39.78 5.14
N ASP A 531 -6.82 -39.36 5.31
CA ASP A 531 -7.59 -38.67 4.28
C ASP A 531 -7.03 -37.27 4.03
N ILE A 532 -6.66 -36.54 5.10
CA ILE A 532 -5.98 -35.24 4.99
C ILE A 532 -4.64 -35.40 4.25
N LYS A 533 -3.85 -36.44 4.54
CA LYS A 533 -2.58 -36.72 3.83
C LYS A 533 -2.78 -37.04 2.35
N LYS A 534 -3.95 -37.53 1.95
CA LYS A 534 -4.28 -37.86 0.56
C LYS A 534 -4.63 -36.63 -0.26
N PHE A 535 -5.39 -35.70 0.30
CA PHE A 535 -5.79 -34.47 -0.40
C PHE A 535 -4.75 -33.36 -0.31
N PHE A 536 -4.10 -33.21 0.85
CA PHE A 536 -3.16 -32.11 1.09
C PHE A 536 -1.72 -32.62 1.07
N THR A 537 -0.91 -32.05 0.18
CA THR A 537 0.49 -32.39 0.04
C THR A 537 1.26 -32.17 1.36
N PRO A 538 2.36 -32.91 1.60
CA PRO A 538 3.21 -32.66 2.77
C PRO A 538 3.69 -31.21 2.83
N GLU A 539 3.99 -30.61 1.69
CA GLU A 539 4.41 -29.22 1.59
C GLU A 539 3.35 -28.26 2.15
N PHE A 540 2.09 -28.38 1.70
CA PHE A 540 0.99 -27.57 2.20
C PHE A 540 0.77 -27.76 3.71
N ARG A 541 0.76 -29.02 4.17
CA ARG A 541 0.54 -29.34 5.59
C ARG A 541 1.63 -28.78 6.50
N ASN A 542 2.88 -28.75 6.05
CA ASN A 542 4.00 -28.21 6.83
C ASN A 542 4.00 -26.68 6.91
N ARG A 543 3.15 -25.98 6.14
CA ARG A 543 2.97 -24.52 6.24
C ARG A 543 1.84 -24.11 7.18
N LEU A 544 0.98 -25.04 7.57
CA LEU A 544 -0.07 -24.79 8.55
C LEU A 544 0.52 -24.72 9.96
N ASP A 545 0.03 -23.77 10.76
CA ASP A 545 0.38 -23.66 12.19
C ASP A 545 -0.31 -24.75 13.00
N ALA A 546 -1.54 -25.11 12.64
CA ALA A 546 -2.24 -26.26 13.19
C ALA A 546 -3.30 -26.82 12.23
N ILE A 547 -3.47 -28.15 12.29
CA ILE A 547 -4.65 -28.84 11.76
C ILE A 547 -5.58 -29.07 12.95
N VAL A 548 -6.79 -28.55 12.85
CA VAL A 548 -7.77 -28.50 13.94
C VAL A 548 -8.92 -29.44 13.61
N SER A 549 -8.97 -30.59 14.28
CA SER A 549 -10.02 -31.60 14.09
C SER A 549 -11.27 -31.29 14.91
N PHE A 550 -12.42 -31.24 14.24
CA PHE A 550 -13.74 -31.07 14.82
C PHE A 550 -14.47 -32.41 14.86
N LYS A 551 -15.09 -32.73 16.00
CA LYS A 551 -15.81 -33.98 16.21
C LYS A 551 -17.29 -33.83 15.82
N ALA A 552 -17.91 -34.96 15.45
CA ALA A 552 -19.36 -35.02 15.32
C ALA A 552 -20.05 -34.63 16.63
N LEU A 553 -21.21 -33.98 16.53
CA LEU A 553 -21.97 -33.53 17.70
C LEU A 553 -22.72 -34.71 18.30
N ASP A 554 -22.62 -34.88 19.61
CA ASP A 554 -23.47 -35.80 20.35
C ASP A 554 -24.84 -35.16 20.67
N GLU A 555 -25.80 -35.97 21.08
CA GLU A 555 -27.16 -35.54 21.40
C GLU A 555 -27.19 -34.46 22.49
N SER A 556 -26.31 -34.55 23.49
CA SER A 556 -26.24 -33.56 24.57
C SER A 556 -25.77 -32.18 24.08
N ILE A 557 -24.83 -32.17 23.14
CA ILE A 557 -24.34 -30.95 22.48
C ILE A 557 -25.43 -30.39 21.57
N ILE A 558 -26.14 -31.24 20.83
CA ILE A 558 -27.25 -30.81 19.95
C ILE A 558 -28.33 -30.11 20.76
N MET A 559 -28.69 -30.64 21.94
CA MET A 559 -29.65 -29.99 22.84
C MET A 559 -29.18 -28.60 23.26
N ARG A 560 -27.90 -28.42 23.59
CA ARG A 560 -27.34 -27.09 23.90
C ARG A 560 -27.38 -26.14 22.71
N VAL A 561 -27.21 -26.64 21.48
CA VAL A 561 -27.36 -25.84 20.25
C VAL A 561 -28.82 -25.40 20.06
N VAL A 562 -29.79 -26.28 20.33
CA VAL A 562 -31.22 -25.92 20.34
C VAL A 562 -31.48 -24.80 21.34
N ASP A 563 -30.99 -24.94 22.58
CA ASP A 563 -31.15 -23.93 23.62
C ASP A 563 -30.59 -22.56 23.18
N LYS A 564 -29.43 -22.53 22.50
CA LYS A 564 -28.86 -21.31 21.93
C LYS A 564 -29.81 -20.64 20.93
N PHE A 565 -30.38 -21.39 19.98
CA PHE A 565 -31.31 -20.82 19.00
C PHE A 565 -32.62 -20.35 19.63
N LEU A 566 -33.11 -21.05 20.65
CA LEU A 566 -34.30 -20.66 21.39
C LEU A 566 -34.06 -19.39 22.22
N MET A 567 -32.91 -19.25 22.87
CA MET A 567 -32.52 -18.01 23.56
C MET A 567 -32.43 -16.82 22.58
N GLN A 568 -31.89 -17.02 21.37
CA GLN A 568 -31.88 -15.97 20.34
C GLN A 568 -33.29 -15.56 19.89
N LEU A 569 -34.22 -16.52 19.86
CA LEU A 569 -35.62 -16.22 19.58
C LEU A 569 -36.28 -15.49 20.76
N GLU A 570 -36.00 -15.92 21.99
CA GLU A 570 -36.48 -15.28 23.23
C GLU A 570 -36.07 -13.81 23.30
N GLU A 571 -34.81 -13.48 22.99
CA GLU A 571 -34.32 -12.10 22.96
C GLU A 571 -35.11 -11.24 21.95
N GLN A 572 -35.41 -11.77 20.77
CA GLN A 572 -36.22 -11.09 19.75
C GLN A 572 -37.69 -10.91 20.18
N LEU A 573 -38.23 -11.84 20.98
CA LEU A 573 -39.60 -11.73 21.52
C LEU A 573 -39.64 -10.73 22.69
N HIS A 574 -38.60 -10.68 23.49
CA HIS A 574 -38.49 -9.75 24.61
C HIS A 574 -38.44 -8.29 24.13
N GLU A 575 -37.80 -7.99 22.98
CA GLU A 575 -37.90 -6.67 22.33
C GLU A 575 -39.36 -6.29 21.99
N LYS A 576 -40.21 -7.28 21.74
CA LYS A 576 -41.66 -7.12 21.53
C LYS A 576 -42.47 -7.22 22.82
N LYS A 577 -41.83 -7.21 23.99
CA LYS A 577 -42.43 -7.36 25.32
C LYS A 577 -43.15 -8.71 25.51
N VAL A 578 -42.64 -9.76 24.87
CA VAL A 578 -43.16 -11.12 25.00
C VAL A 578 -42.14 -12.01 25.71
N ASP A 579 -42.53 -12.57 26.85
CA ASP A 579 -41.76 -13.56 27.59
C ASP A 579 -42.13 -14.96 27.10
N ALA A 580 -41.16 -15.70 26.54
CA ALA A 580 -41.40 -17.02 25.98
C ALA A 580 -40.73 -18.11 26.80
N VAL A 581 -41.50 -19.14 27.19
CA VAL A 581 -40.99 -20.33 27.89
C VAL A 581 -41.11 -21.53 26.97
N PHE A 582 -39.98 -22.16 26.65
CA PHE A 582 -39.93 -23.34 25.78
C PHE A 582 -39.87 -24.63 26.58
N SER A 583 -40.82 -25.54 26.33
CA SER A 583 -40.93 -26.81 27.04
C SER A 583 -39.77 -27.77 26.75
N PRO A 584 -39.45 -28.72 27.65
CA PRO A 584 -38.48 -29.78 27.36
C PRO A 584 -38.88 -30.66 26.17
N ALA A 585 -40.17 -30.92 25.99
CA ALA A 585 -40.68 -31.73 24.87
C ALA A 585 -40.39 -31.07 23.52
N LEU A 586 -40.61 -29.75 23.41
CA LEU A 586 -40.26 -28.98 22.22
C LEU A 586 -38.75 -29.03 21.94
N ARG A 587 -37.90 -28.88 22.97
CA ARG A 587 -36.44 -28.95 22.81
C ARG A 587 -35.99 -30.29 22.25
N SER A 588 -36.48 -31.40 22.82
CA SER A 588 -36.18 -32.74 22.34
C SER A 588 -36.70 -32.98 20.92
N TYR A 589 -37.88 -32.45 20.59
CA TYR A 589 -38.42 -32.52 19.23
C TYR A 589 -37.53 -31.79 18.22
N LEU A 590 -37.12 -30.57 18.54
CA LEU A 590 -36.23 -29.76 17.69
C LEU A 590 -34.86 -30.42 17.54
N ALA A 591 -34.29 -30.99 18.60
CA ALA A 591 -33.03 -31.72 18.52
C ALA A 591 -33.13 -32.93 17.57
N LYS A 592 -34.22 -33.70 17.67
CA LYS A 592 -34.43 -34.92 16.87
C LYS A 592 -34.71 -34.63 15.39
N HIS A 593 -35.46 -33.57 15.08
CA HIS A 593 -35.91 -33.28 13.71
C HIS A 593 -35.13 -32.14 13.04
N GLY A 594 -34.40 -31.33 13.81
CA GLY A 594 -33.58 -30.23 13.31
C GLY A 594 -32.10 -30.60 13.11
N PHE A 595 -31.68 -31.78 13.56
CA PHE A 595 -30.34 -32.30 13.33
C PHE A 595 -30.35 -33.37 12.25
N ASP A 596 -29.47 -33.19 11.26
CA ASP A 596 -29.22 -34.18 10.22
C ASP A 596 -27.76 -34.63 10.33
N PRO A 597 -27.44 -35.93 10.44
CA PRO A 597 -26.06 -36.41 10.51
C PRO A 597 -25.16 -35.97 9.34
N LEU A 598 -25.73 -35.67 8.17
CA LEU A 598 -25.04 -35.18 6.97
C LEU A 598 -24.93 -33.65 6.93
N MET A 599 -25.93 -32.91 7.42
CA MET A 599 -25.95 -31.44 7.36
C MET A 599 -25.63 -30.74 8.69
N GLY A 600 -25.45 -31.50 9.76
CA GLY A 600 -25.28 -31.03 11.14
C GLY A 600 -26.47 -30.21 11.62
N ALA A 601 -26.21 -29.12 12.34
CA ALA A 601 -27.25 -28.23 12.86
C ALA A 601 -27.83 -27.24 11.82
N ARG A 602 -27.48 -27.34 10.53
CA ARG A 602 -27.97 -26.42 9.49
C ARG A 602 -29.51 -26.42 9.34
N PRO A 603 -30.21 -27.57 9.39
CA PRO A 603 -31.68 -27.59 9.31
C PRO A 603 -32.37 -26.97 10.54
N MET A 604 -31.65 -26.77 11.65
CA MET A 604 -32.20 -26.30 12.93
C MET A 604 -32.87 -24.93 12.82
N GLN A 605 -32.25 -23.97 12.12
CA GLN A 605 -32.86 -22.66 11.91
C GLN A 605 -34.15 -22.76 11.11
N ARG A 606 -34.18 -23.63 10.10
CA ARG A 606 -35.34 -23.82 9.24
C ARG A 606 -36.51 -24.44 10.00
N ILE A 607 -36.27 -25.50 10.79
CA ILE A 607 -37.35 -26.11 11.57
C ILE A 607 -37.91 -25.12 12.61
N ILE A 608 -37.05 -24.35 13.30
CA ILE A 608 -37.51 -23.31 14.24
C ILE A 608 -38.30 -22.21 13.51
N GLN A 609 -37.89 -21.84 12.30
CA GLN A 609 -38.61 -20.89 11.46
C GLN A 609 -40.00 -21.40 11.06
N ASP A 610 -40.07 -22.62 10.51
CA ASP A 610 -41.28 -23.19 9.93
C ASP A 610 -42.29 -23.62 10.99
N THR A 611 -41.83 -23.97 12.20
CA THR A 611 -42.67 -24.41 13.32
C THR A 611 -42.94 -23.28 14.30
N VAL A 612 -41.95 -22.91 15.11
CA VAL A 612 -42.08 -22.01 16.26
C VAL A 612 -42.32 -20.56 15.82
N ARG A 613 -41.46 -20.00 14.96
CA ARG A 613 -41.57 -18.60 14.55
C ARG A 613 -42.84 -18.33 13.77
N LYS A 614 -43.24 -19.26 12.90
CA LYS A 614 -44.48 -19.14 12.13
C LYS A 614 -45.71 -19.10 13.03
N ALA A 615 -45.81 -20.00 14.02
CA ALA A 615 -46.93 -20.00 14.96
C ALA A 615 -46.97 -18.70 15.80
N LEU A 616 -45.80 -18.23 16.27
CA LEU A 616 -45.71 -16.99 17.03
C LEU A 616 -46.00 -15.73 16.20
N ALA A 617 -45.70 -15.73 14.89
CA ALA A 617 -45.91 -14.57 14.04
C ALA A 617 -47.39 -14.17 13.95
N ASP A 618 -48.28 -15.16 13.82
CA ASP A 618 -49.73 -14.91 13.77
C ASP A 618 -50.24 -14.34 15.11
N GLU A 619 -49.77 -14.89 16.24
CA GLU A 619 -50.14 -14.40 17.58
C GLU A 619 -49.58 -13.01 17.89
N LEU A 620 -48.40 -12.67 17.38
CA LEU A 620 -47.76 -11.36 17.54
C LEU A 620 -48.40 -10.27 16.67
N LEU A 621 -48.93 -10.61 15.50
CA LEU A 621 -49.53 -9.63 14.59
C LEU A 621 -51.02 -9.45 14.83
N PHE A 622 -51.74 -10.54 15.10
CA PHE A 622 -53.21 -10.54 15.12
C PHE A 622 -53.81 -11.20 16.36
N GLY A 623 -53.00 -11.89 17.16
CA GLY A 623 -53.47 -12.69 18.29
C GLY A 623 -53.19 -12.09 19.67
N ARG A 624 -53.09 -12.98 20.64
CA ARG A 624 -53.04 -12.65 22.08
C ARG A 624 -51.75 -11.96 22.51
N LEU A 625 -50.71 -12.00 21.68
CA LEU A 625 -49.38 -11.44 21.96
C LEU A 625 -49.15 -10.07 21.29
N ALA A 626 -50.13 -9.51 20.59
CA ALA A 626 -50.00 -8.23 19.87
C ALA A 626 -49.63 -7.02 20.75
N HIS A 627 -49.85 -7.12 22.07
CA HIS A 627 -49.53 -6.07 23.04
C HIS A 627 -48.49 -6.51 24.07
N GLY A 628 -47.76 -7.60 23.81
CA GLY A 628 -46.88 -8.25 24.78
C GLY A 628 -47.59 -9.30 25.62
N GLY A 629 -46.88 -9.94 26.55
CA GLY A 629 -47.41 -10.97 27.45
C GLY A 629 -46.46 -12.14 27.64
N SER A 630 -46.96 -13.25 28.21
CA SER A 630 -46.18 -14.47 28.39
C SER A 630 -46.76 -15.62 27.56
N VAL A 631 -45.92 -16.41 26.90
CA VAL A 631 -46.32 -17.58 26.11
C VAL A 631 -45.50 -18.81 26.51
N VAL A 632 -46.17 -19.96 26.61
CA VAL A 632 -45.50 -21.25 26.78
C VAL A 632 -45.56 -21.97 25.46
N VAL A 633 -44.40 -22.15 24.82
CA VAL A 633 -44.30 -22.84 23.54
C VAL A 633 -44.02 -24.31 23.81
N ASP A 634 -44.96 -25.15 23.42
CA ASP A 634 -44.90 -26.60 23.56
C ASP A 634 -45.18 -27.30 22.23
N ILE A 635 -45.09 -28.63 22.21
CA ILE A 635 -45.45 -29.47 21.08
C ILE A 635 -46.47 -30.53 21.51
N ASP A 636 -47.48 -30.76 20.67
CA ASP A 636 -48.46 -31.83 20.90
C ASP A 636 -47.98 -33.19 20.37
N ASP A 637 -48.76 -34.24 20.66
CA ASP A 637 -48.46 -35.62 20.25
C ASP A 637 -48.45 -35.80 18.71
N ASP A 638 -49.08 -34.89 17.96
CA ASP A 638 -49.11 -34.86 16.49
C ASP A 638 -47.93 -34.08 15.89
N GLY A 639 -47.03 -33.54 16.73
CA GLY A 639 -45.87 -32.76 16.30
C GLY A 639 -46.20 -31.33 15.87
N LYS A 640 -47.32 -30.76 16.30
CA LYS A 640 -47.71 -29.37 16.05
C LYS A 640 -47.39 -28.49 17.25
N VAL A 641 -46.97 -27.25 16.96
CA VAL A 641 -46.66 -26.25 17.99
C VAL A 641 -47.94 -25.79 18.68
N LYS A 642 -47.89 -25.73 20.01
CA LYS A 642 -48.96 -25.27 20.89
C LYS A 642 -48.49 -24.04 21.67
N LEU A 643 -49.31 -22.98 21.71
CA LEU A 643 -49.00 -21.65 22.27
C LEU A 643 -49.92 -21.20 23.40
#